data_AF-A0A7Z0MKP9-F1
#
_entry.id   AF-A0A7Z0MKP9-F1
#
_cell.length_a   1.000
_cell.length_b   1.000
_cell.length_c   1.000
_cell.angle_alpha   90.00
_cell.angle_beta   90.00
_cell.angle_gamma   90.00
#
_symmetry.space_group_name_H-M   'P 1'
#
loop_
_entity.id
_entity.type
_entity.pdbx_description
1 polymer ?
#
loop_
_entity_poly.entity_id
_entity_poly.type
_entity_poly.pdbx_seq_one_letter_code
_entity_poly.pdbx_strand_id
1 'polypeptide(L)'
;MRIYSVHGRPWAGTESPPAMRGATSWEQSCARAAELGFDTVLTRTDAEVAPFGEEGLSQALEVCSRHGLDLYLDIEIDPTDQPLQAWIEILIQHAKEGAAGFLCRNPSALPALDWCALVAAVHQKHQDCVFLAWTPGLSAAQIKALGDCGFTAGFLSLPWWDYRSLWLMEERDRLCQLGSVIAPLSNSDDTAAPRALWTAAFIGDGLMMPAGLEDRIGPQTVMQANRWLVQRAGSGARVSKLSGPRSAMTAVFRGGDSARLLLLNPDAQRAAPVDRGMLASRMPASYILPASDTNEMPETLEPNACAVITVSLADPVSLSGTAAGLARKNATPPLDAPRIAIESVTPNVDAGQFPVKRTVGERVVVQADVFVDGHEHIAVQLLWRPADEAAWRRAPMQALGNDRWQAAFVPERLGRHCYTVQAWRDAWHTYADGLRKKVEGGQDVSLEAEEGRMLIAAAIERVQDDDADTASTLAALLRSVGRPQDRAENTQKRRPAGVAKHSAIPAASPEQIEVLLSSDMAAAMAAADDKPFEVSAPIHLLTVDRREARFASWYELFPRSYSPVPRQHGRFVDVIARLPAIRDMGFDVLYMPPIHPIGLRNRKGRNNALQAGPDDPGSPYAIGSAEGGHDAVHPELGTLDDFQELLRETREHGMEIALDFAIQCSPDHPWLSQHPEWFDWRADGSLRYAENPPKRYEDIVNPDFYTAAGTTRQASLWRALRDVVVFWVEQGVRIFRVDNPHTKPLPFWQWLIAQVQASAPDVLFLSEAFTRPKMMYRLAKVGFTQSYTYFTWRNDKSGLQAYLTELNTAPVADFFRPNFFVNTPDINPLFLQTSGRPGFLIRAALATTMSGLWGMYSGFELCEADSLPGKEEYRDSEKYQFRTWDWDRPGNIIDEISRLNHIRRSNPALQTHLGIRFHRVDNDQIVFFSKATEEGDNIVLVAISLDPFARQGGTLEIPVDLWGGEPDQSTRLRSLFDDGVFVLHDDRQYVELGPDRPFLLWSVLSPA
;
A
#
# COMPACT_ATOMS: atom_id res chain seq x y z
N MET A 1 32.63 -21.70 -26.71
CA MET A 1 34.05 -21.46 -27.00
C MET A 1 34.87 -21.69 -25.75
N ARG A 2 35.89 -22.52 -25.81
CA ARG A 2 36.84 -22.81 -24.72
C ARG A 2 38.22 -22.52 -25.28
N ILE A 3 38.74 -21.34 -24.94
CA ILE A 3 39.95 -20.79 -25.53
C ILE A 3 41.15 -21.04 -24.62
N TYR A 4 42.20 -21.65 -25.16
CA TYR A 4 43.48 -21.86 -24.52
C TYR A 4 44.51 -20.86 -25.08
N SER A 5 44.94 -19.91 -24.24
CA SER A 5 45.79 -18.79 -24.68
C SER A 5 47.27 -19.11 -24.52
N VAL A 6 47.96 -19.30 -25.64
CA VAL A 6 49.39 -19.63 -25.75
C VAL A 6 50.14 -18.38 -26.21
N HIS A 7 51.00 -17.83 -25.35
CA HIS A 7 51.77 -16.59 -25.60
C HIS A 7 50.95 -15.28 -25.75
N GLY A 8 49.72 -15.20 -25.20
CA GLY A 8 48.88 -14.00 -25.25
C GLY A 8 49.48 -12.77 -24.55
N ARG A 9 49.02 -11.55 -24.92
CA ARG A 9 49.42 -10.30 -24.24
C ARG A 9 49.03 -10.34 -22.75
N PRO A 10 49.90 -9.86 -21.83
CA PRO A 10 49.51 -9.66 -20.44
C PRO A 10 48.34 -8.68 -20.36
N TRP A 11 47.58 -8.79 -19.27
CA TRP A 11 46.37 -8.02 -19.09
C TRP A 11 46.79 -6.67 -18.49
N ALA A 12 46.13 -5.58 -18.86
CA ALA A 12 46.45 -4.28 -18.25
C ALA A 12 46.36 -4.38 -16.72
N GLY A 13 47.49 -4.18 -16.04
CA GLY A 13 47.62 -4.25 -14.58
C GLY A 13 48.04 -5.60 -13.96
N THR A 14 48.34 -6.64 -14.75
CA THR A 14 48.95 -7.89 -14.23
C THR A 14 50.44 -7.92 -14.56
N GLU A 15 51.31 -8.19 -13.57
CA GLU A 15 52.75 -8.41 -13.81
C GLU A 15 52.95 -9.44 -14.92
N SER A 16 53.94 -9.20 -15.80
CA SER A 16 54.39 -10.18 -16.77
C SER A 16 54.65 -11.51 -16.04
N PRO A 17 54.14 -12.65 -16.53
CA PRO A 17 54.47 -13.92 -15.90
C PRO A 17 55.99 -14.06 -15.81
N PRO A 18 56.54 -14.64 -14.72
CA PRO A 18 57.94 -15.04 -14.73
C PRO A 18 58.15 -15.88 -15.99
N ALA A 19 59.13 -15.48 -16.82
CA ALA A 19 59.42 -16.07 -18.12
C ALA A 19 59.09 -17.57 -18.09
N MET A 20 58.14 -18.01 -18.93
CA MET A 20 57.82 -19.43 -19.08
C MET A 20 59.15 -20.18 -19.22
N ARG A 21 59.60 -20.81 -18.13
CA ARG A 21 60.82 -21.61 -18.12
C ARG A 21 60.46 -22.89 -18.85
N GLY A 22 60.72 -22.87 -20.16
CA GLY A 22 60.41 -23.93 -21.10
C GLY A 22 59.46 -23.40 -22.17
N ALA A 23 60.01 -22.90 -23.28
CA ALA A 23 59.22 -22.72 -24.49
C ALA A 23 58.69 -24.10 -24.91
N THR A 24 57.44 -24.41 -24.55
CA THR A 24 56.75 -25.61 -25.02
C THR A 24 56.50 -25.43 -26.51
N SER A 25 56.87 -26.42 -27.31
CA SER A 25 56.62 -26.36 -28.75
C SER A 25 55.12 -26.26 -29.02
N TRP A 26 54.73 -25.78 -30.21
CA TRP A 26 53.34 -25.79 -30.67
C TRP A 26 52.65 -27.15 -30.43
N GLU A 27 53.41 -28.24 -30.63
CA GLU A 27 52.97 -29.61 -30.39
C GLU A 27 52.48 -29.85 -28.95
N GLN A 28 53.30 -29.44 -27.98
CA GLN A 28 53.01 -29.68 -26.56
C GLN A 28 51.82 -28.84 -26.09
N SER A 29 51.77 -27.57 -26.51
CA SER A 29 50.69 -26.66 -26.13
C SER A 29 49.33 -27.08 -26.70
N CYS A 30 49.29 -27.51 -27.97
CA CYS A 30 48.05 -27.97 -28.61
C CYS A 30 47.59 -29.33 -28.07
N ALA A 31 48.51 -30.29 -27.88
CA ALA A 31 48.17 -31.58 -27.28
C ALA A 31 47.58 -31.39 -25.87
N ARG A 32 48.15 -30.47 -25.07
CA ARG A 32 47.65 -30.14 -23.73
C ARG A 32 46.29 -29.48 -23.77
N ALA A 33 46.08 -28.51 -24.66
CA ALA A 33 44.78 -27.86 -24.84
C ALA A 33 43.67 -28.88 -25.18
N ALA A 34 43.93 -29.78 -26.12
CA ALA A 34 42.99 -30.84 -26.50
C ALA A 34 42.72 -31.82 -25.35
N GLU A 35 43.74 -32.25 -24.62
CA GLU A 35 43.61 -33.13 -23.45
C GLU A 35 42.69 -32.51 -22.38
N LEU A 36 42.85 -31.21 -22.11
CA LEU A 36 42.05 -30.48 -21.14
C LEU A 36 40.64 -30.14 -21.65
N GLY A 37 40.35 -30.43 -22.92
CA GLY A 37 39.04 -30.22 -23.54
C GLY A 37 38.78 -28.78 -23.96
N PHE A 38 39.80 -28.03 -24.35
CA PHE A 38 39.65 -26.77 -25.10
C PHE A 38 39.36 -27.07 -26.57
N ASP A 39 38.69 -26.15 -27.26
CA ASP A 39 38.38 -26.25 -28.70
C ASP A 39 39.13 -25.22 -29.55
N THR A 40 39.73 -24.21 -28.91
CA THR A 40 40.41 -23.12 -29.60
C THR A 40 41.74 -22.81 -28.91
N VAL A 41 42.78 -22.53 -29.70
CA VAL A 41 44.05 -21.96 -29.26
C VAL A 41 44.15 -20.51 -29.72
N LEU A 42 44.56 -19.61 -28.83
CA LEU A 42 44.78 -18.19 -29.13
C LEU A 42 46.27 -17.85 -29.04
N THR A 43 46.78 -17.09 -30.01
CA THR A 43 48.18 -16.62 -30.03
C THR A 43 48.35 -15.23 -30.65
N ARG A 44 49.49 -14.58 -30.42
CA ARG A 44 49.79 -13.22 -30.93
C ARG A 44 50.37 -13.23 -32.35
N THR A 45 50.25 -12.11 -33.05
CA THR A 45 50.75 -11.90 -34.42
C THR A 45 52.05 -11.09 -34.53
N ASP A 46 52.59 -10.53 -33.43
CA ASP A 46 53.73 -9.62 -33.48
C ASP A 46 55.11 -10.31 -33.48
N ALA A 47 56.02 -9.78 -34.30
CA ALA A 47 57.34 -10.35 -34.55
C ALA A 47 58.27 -10.40 -33.32
N GLU A 48 58.02 -9.59 -32.28
CA GLU A 48 58.86 -9.53 -31.06
C GLU A 48 58.66 -10.69 -30.08
N VAL A 49 57.61 -11.50 -30.25
CA VAL A 49 57.34 -12.68 -29.38
C VAL A 49 57.38 -13.99 -30.17
N ALA A 50 57.88 -14.00 -31.41
CA ALA A 50 58.14 -15.25 -32.10
C ALA A 50 59.36 -15.95 -31.45
N PRO A 51 59.21 -17.11 -30.78
CA PRO A 51 60.36 -17.97 -30.58
C PRO A 51 60.73 -18.67 -31.91
N PHE A 52 59.93 -18.50 -32.98
CA PHE A 52 59.96 -19.37 -34.17
C PHE A 52 59.82 -18.66 -35.54
N GLY A 53 60.22 -17.39 -35.67
CA GLY A 53 60.47 -16.73 -36.97
C GLY A 53 59.31 -16.70 -38.00
N GLU A 54 59.62 -16.35 -39.25
CA GLU A 54 58.69 -16.27 -40.39
C GLU A 54 58.02 -17.61 -40.78
N GLU A 55 58.45 -18.74 -40.20
CA GLU A 55 57.82 -20.07 -40.38
C GLU A 55 56.74 -20.40 -39.32
N GLY A 56 56.49 -19.51 -38.36
CA GLY A 56 55.73 -19.81 -37.14
C GLY A 56 54.21 -19.97 -37.26
N LEU A 57 53.52 -19.22 -38.14
CA LEU A 57 52.05 -19.27 -38.25
C LEU A 57 51.58 -20.53 -38.98
N SER A 58 52.23 -20.89 -40.09
CA SER A 58 51.94 -22.12 -40.84
C SER A 58 52.12 -23.37 -39.98
N GLN A 59 53.16 -23.40 -39.15
CA GLN A 59 53.39 -24.50 -38.20
C GLN A 59 52.31 -24.56 -37.12
N ALA A 60 51.90 -23.42 -36.56
CA ALA A 60 50.84 -23.35 -35.56
C ALA A 60 49.51 -23.89 -36.10
N LEU A 61 49.15 -23.50 -37.34
CA LEU A 61 47.95 -23.94 -38.05
C LEU A 61 47.93 -25.45 -38.27
N GLU A 62 49.04 -26.02 -38.75
CA GLU A 62 49.16 -27.46 -38.98
C GLU A 62 48.97 -28.26 -37.69
N VAL A 63 49.60 -27.81 -36.60
CA VAL A 63 49.53 -28.50 -35.32
C VAL A 63 48.14 -28.37 -34.67
N CYS A 64 47.52 -27.19 -34.71
CA CYS A 64 46.16 -27.01 -34.20
C CYS A 64 45.17 -27.93 -34.92
N SER A 65 45.24 -27.97 -36.26
CA SER A 65 44.39 -28.83 -37.09
C SER A 65 44.54 -30.32 -36.74
N ARG A 66 45.77 -30.80 -36.53
CA ARG A 66 46.04 -32.19 -36.12
C ARG A 66 45.41 -32.58 -34.77
N HIS A 67 45.29 -31.63 -33.85
CA HIS A 67 44.65 -31.83 -32.55
C HIS A 67 43.16 -31.46 -32.54
N GLY A 68 42.60 -31.06 -33.68
CA GLY A 68 41.19 -30.67 -33.82
C GLY A 68 40.85 -29.34 -33.14
N LEU A 69 41.81 -28.42 -33.09
CA LEU A 69 41.68 -27.10 -32.45
C LEU A 69 41.61 -26.01 -33.52
N ASP A 70 40.76 -25.03 -33.29
CA ASP A 70 40.75 -23.78 -34.06
C ASP A 70 41.90 -22.88 -33.61
N LEU A 71 42.59 -22.22 -34.55
CA LEU A 71 43.61 -21.21 -34.22
C LEU A 71 43.02 -19.81 -34.39
N TYR A 72 42.97 -19.06 -33.29
CA TYR A 72 42.59 -17.64 -33.28
C TYR A 72 43.83 -16.76 -33.09
N LEU A 73 43.80 -15.59 -33.73
CA LEU A 73 44.88 -14.61 -33.67
C LEU A 73 44.49 -13.41 -32.80
N ASP A 74 45.34 -13.07 -31.84
CA ASP A 74 45.24 -11.93 -30.95
C ASP A 74 45.81 -10.69 -31.66
N ILE A 75 44.90 -9.82 -32.15
CA ILE A 75 45.21 -8.68 -33.00
C ILE A 75 44.93 -7.35 -32.29
N GLU A 76 45.75 -6.36 -32.60
CA GLU A 76 45.56 -4.98 -32.18
C GLU A 76 45.60 -4.10 -33.43
N ILE A 77 44.49 -3.42 -33.70
CA ILE A 77 44.35 -2.54 -34.86
C ILE A 77 44.64 -1.11 -34.42
N ASP A 78 45.68 -0.52 -34.99
CA ASP A 78 45.99 0.89 -34.83
C ASP A 78 45.63 1.64 -36.14
N PRO A 79 44.66 2.58 -36.11
CA PRO A 79 44.30 3.37 -37.29
C PRO A 79 45.40 4.35 -37.73
N THR A 80 46.39 4.64 -36.87
CA THR A 80 47.50 5.53 -37.19
C THR A 80 48.63 4.86 -37.96
N ASP A 81 48.75 3.53 -37.84
CA ASP A 81 49.81 2.75 -38.50
C ASP A 81 49.55 2.56 -40.00
N GLN A 82 48.29 2.29 -40.40
CA GLN A 82 47.92 2.05 -41.79
C GLN A 82 46.40 2.23 -42.01
N PRO A 83 45.95 2.57 -43.24
CA PRO A 83 44.54 2.78 -43.52
C PRO A 83 43.70 1.51 -43.31
N LEU A 84 42.41 1.68 -42.97
CA LEU A 84 41.45 0.59 -42.71
C LEU A 84 41.46 -0.50 -43.80
N GLN A 85 41.62 -0.11 -45.07
CA GLN A 85 41.69 -1.03 -46.20
C GLN A 85 42.89 -1.99 -46.13
N ALA A 86 44.05 -1.52 -45.65
CA ALA A 86 45.24 -2.36 -45.47
C ALA A 86 45.01 -3.40 -44.35
N TRP A 87 44.35 -3.00 -43.26
CA TRP A 87 43.94 -3.92 -42.21
C TRP A 87 42.95 -4.99 -42.70
N ILE A 88 41.97 -4.61 -43.52
CA ILE A 88 41.05 -5.57 -44.16
C ILE A 88 41.83 -6.60 -44.99
N GLU A 89 42.79 -6.18 -45.80
CA GLU A 89 43.60 -7.07 -46.63
C GLU A 89 44.46 -8.05 -45.79
N ILE A 90 45.04 -7.58 -44.69
CA ILE A 90 45.80 -8.42 -43.75
C ILE A 90 44.91 -9.50 -43.12
N LEU A 91 43.72 -9.13 -42.65
CA LEU A 91 42.80 -10.09 -42.02
C LEU A 91 42.26 -11.09 -43.03
N ILE A 92 41.95 -10.67 -44.27
CA ILE A 92 41.60 -11.59 -45.36
C ILE A 92 42.74 -12.56 -45.64
N GLN A 93 44.00 -12.08 -45.65
CA GLN A 93 45.15 -12.93 -45.92
C GLN A 93 45.38 -13.96 -44.81
N HIS A 94 45.27 -13.58 -43.53
CA HIS A 94 45.37 -14.55 -42.43
C HIS A 94 44.21 -15.55 -42.39
N ALA A 95 42.98 -15.10 -42.68
CA ALA A 95 41.83 -16.01 -42.80
C ALA A 95 42.03 -17.00 -43.97
N LYS A 96 42.61 -16.54 -45.09
CA LYS A 96 42.99 -17.39 -46.22
C LYS A 96 44.10 -18.38 -45.89
N GLU A 97 45.04 -18.03 -45.02
CA GLU A 97 46.11 -18.92 -44.53
C GLU A 97 45.57 -20.00 -43.59
N GLY A 98 44.40 -19.79 -42.98
CA GLY A 98 43.71 -20.80 -42.17
C GLY A 98 43.37 -20.35 -40.75
N ALA A 99 43.59 -19.08 -40.39
CA ALA A 99 43.15 -18.54 -39.10
C ALA A 99 41.62 -18.59 -39.01
N ALA A 100 41.11 -19.27 -37.98
CA ALA A 100 39.67 -19.48 -37.80
C ALA A 100 38.97 -18.27 -37.17
N GLY A 101 39.72 -17.35 -36.58
CA GLY A 101 39.15 -16.15 -35.97
C GLY A 101 40.19 -15.19 -35.40
N PHE A 102 39.69 -14.04 -34.94
CA PHE A 102 40.48 -12.91 -34.46
C PHE A 102 39.93 -12.39 -33.13
N LEU A 103 40.83 -12.20 -32.15
CA LEU A 103 40.55 -11.43 -30.94
C LEU A 103 41.02 -9.98 -31.13
N CYS A 104 40.11 -9.03 -31.13
CA CYS A 104 40.39 -7.60 -31.29
C CYS A 104 40.60 -6.93 -29.92
N ARG A 105 41.85 -6.56 -29.57
CA ARG A 105 42.25 -6.09 -28.22
C ARG A 105 41.82 -4.69 -27.82
N ASN A 106 41.54 -3.81 -28.78
CA ASN A 106 41.09 -2.44 -28.52
C ASN A 106 39.96 -2.05 -29.47
N PRO A 107 38.73 -2.55 -29.26
CA PRO A 107 37.61 -2.19 -30.12
C PRO A 107 37.30 -0.68 -30.11
N SER A 108 37.75 0.09 -29.11
CA SER A 108 37.60 1.55 -29.12
C SER A 108 38.57 2.30 -30.03
N ALA A 109 39.61 1.63 -30.58
CA ALA A 109 40.56 2.26 -31.49
C ALA A 109 39.92 2.66 -32.83
N LEU A 110 38.86 1.97 -33.25
CA LEU A 110 38.10 2.28 -34.46
C LEU A 110 36.65 2.66 -34.12
N PRO A 111 36.05 3.59 -34.87
CA PRO A 111 34.61 3.80 -34.89
C PRO A 111 33.85 2.49 -35.18
N ALA A 112 32.66 2.33 -34.60
CA ALA A 112 31.84 1.14 -34.82
C ALA A 112 31.53 0.91 -36.31
N LEU A 113 31.26 1.97 -37.08
CA LEU A 113 31.03 1.85 -38.53
C LEU A 113 32.23 1.22 -39.27
N ASP A 114 33.45 1.53 -38.84
CA ASP A 114 34.67 0.97 -39.43
C ASP A 114 34.84 -0.50 -39.04
N TRP A 115 34.50 -0.88 -37.81
CA TRP A 115 34.42 -2.29 -37.41
C TRP A 115 33.40 -3.06 -38.23
N CYS A 116 32.20 -2.52 -38.37
CA CYS A 116 31.12 -3.09 -39.16
C CYS A 116 31.56 -3.30 -40.62
N ALA A 117 32.24 -2.32 -41.23
CA ALA A 117 32.78 -2.43 -42.58
C ALA A 117 33.91 -3.47 -42.69
N LEU A 118 34.84 -3.48 -41.74
CA LEU A 118 35.97 -4.40 -41.71
C LEU A 118 35.52 -5.85 -41.56
N VAL A 119 34.66 -6.14 -40.58
CA VAL A 119 34.14 -7.49 -40.33
C VAL A 119 33.32 -7.96 -41.53
N ALA A 120 32.45 -7.11 -42.09
CA ALA A 120 31.70 -7.44 -43.29
C ALA A 120 32.60 -7.76 -44.50
N ALA A 121 33.68 -7.02 -44.70
CA ALA A 121 34.63 -7.25 -45.79
C ALA A 121 35.36 -8.60 -45.65
N VAL A 122 35.74 -8.98 -44.43
CA VAL A 122 36.34 -10.29 -44.16
C VAL A 122 35.31 -11.40 -44.34
N HIS A 123 34.11 -11.29 -43.76
CA HIS A 123 33.03 -12.28 -43.92
C HIS A 123 32.57 -12.46 -45.37
N GLN A 124 32.67 -11.43 -46.21
CA GLN A 124 32.37 -11.56 -47.64
C GLN A 124 33.29 -12.58 -48.34
N LYS A 125 34.53 -12.74 -47.86
CA LYS A 125 35.51 -13.71 -48.40
C LYS A 125 35.57 -14.99 -47.58
N HIS A 126 35.41 -14.90 -46.26
CA HIS A 126 35.56 -15.99 -45.30
C HIS A 126 34.42 -15.92 -44.26
N GLN A 127 33.24 -16.45 -44.62
CA GLN A 127 32.01 -16.36 -43.80
C GLN A 127 32.12 -17.05 -42.43
N ASP A 128 32.96 -18.07 -42.32
CA ASP A 128 33.13 -18.87 -41.11
C ASP A 128 34.15 -18.26 -40.12
N CYS A 129 34.77 -17.14 -40.47
CA CYS A 129 35.77 -16.50 -39.62
C CYS A 129 35.10 -15.84 -38.40
N VAL A 130 35.64 -16.08 -37.21
CA VAL A 130 35.06 -15.59 -35.94
C VAL A 130 35.74 -14.30 -35.50
N PHE A 131 34.96 -13.28 -35.11
CA PHE A 131 35.49 -12.05 -34.53
C PHE A 131 35.10 -11.93 -33.06
N LEU A 132 36.10 -11.77 -32.19
CA LEU A 132 35.89 -11.58 -30.76
C LEU A 132 36.33 -10.18 -30.35
N ALA A 133 35.49 -9.46 -29.60
CA ALA A 133 35.81 -8.13 -29.08
C ALA A 133 36.36 -8.25 -27.65
N TRP A 134 37.59 -7.78 -27.40
CA TRP A 134 38.07 -7.59 -26.04
C TRP A 134 37.37 -6.38 -25.42
N THR A 135 36.32 -6.63 -24.65
CA THR A 135 35.43 -5.61 -24.09
C THR A 135 35.75 -5.08 -22.69
N PRO A 136 36.62 -5.68 -21.86
CA PRO A 136 36.97 -5.10 -20.56
C PRO A 136 37.47 -3.66 -20.70
N GLY A 137 36.88 -2.75 -19.93
CA GLY A 137 37.16 -1.31 -19.98
C GLY A 137 36.31 -0.49 -20.96
N LEU A 138 35.49 -1.13 -21.81
CA LEU A 138 34.55 -0.41 -22.67
C LEU A 138 33.31 0.06 -21.90
N SER A 139 32.84 1.25 -22.25
CA SER A 139 31.56 1.78 -21.76
C SER A 139 30.37 1.05 -22.39
N ALA A 140 29.20 1.09 -21.73
CA ALA A 140 27.98 0.49 -22.25
C ALA A 140 27.59 1.02 -23.65
N ALA A 141 27.85 2.30 -23.93
CA ALA A 141 27.60 2.91 -25.24
C ALA A 141 28.53 2.33 -26.31
N GLN A 142 29.81 2.09 -25.99
CA GLN A 142 30.76 1.47 -26.92
C GLN A 142 30.38 0.02 -27.21
N ILE A 143 30.03 -0.77 -26.19
CA ILE A 143 29.59 -2.17 -26.39
C ILE A 143 28.33 -2.19 -27.27
N LYS A 144 27.36 -1.30 -27.02
CA LYS A 144 26.13 -1.21 -27.81
C LYS A 144 26.43 -0.87 -29.28
N ALA A 145 27.35 0.07 -29.52
CA ALA A 145 27.73 0.46 -30.87
C ALA A 145 28.34 -0.70 -31.67
N LEU A 146 28.99 -1.66 -31.02
CA LEU A 146 29.60 -2.83 -31.66
C LEU A 146 28.60 -3.98 -31.92
N GLY A 147 27.39 -3.94 -31.35
CA GLY A 147 26.39 -5.01 -31.40
C GLY A 147 26.10 -5.53 -32.81
N ASP A 148 25.98 -4.62 -33.78
CA ASP A 148 25.62 -4.94 -35.16
C ASP A 148 26.85 -5.14 -36.07
N CYS A 149 28.07 -5.06 -35.53
CA CYS A 149 29.30 -5.13 -36.33
C CYS A 149 29.82 -6.54 -36.58
N GLY A 150 29.04 -7.58 -36.29
CA GLY A 150 29.37 -8.97 -36.63
C GLY A 150 30.38 -9.63 -35.69
N PHE A 151 30.66 -9.05 -34.52
CA PHE A 151 31.36 -9.77 -33.46
C PHE A 151 30.52 -10.97 -32.99
N THR A 152 31.19 -12.09 -32.74
CA THR A 152 30.59 -13.35 -32.29
C THR A 152 30.66 -13.51 -30.77
N ALA A 153 31.58 -12.79 -30.11
CA ALA A 153 31.69 -12.81 -28.66
C ALA A 153 32.32 -11.53 -28.06
N GLY A 154 31.98 -11.27 -26.80
CA GLY A 154 32.63 -10.29 -25.93
C GLY A 154 33.25 -10.94 -24.69
N PHE A 155 34.11 -10.22 -23.97
CA PHE A 155 34.84 -10.72 -22.80
C PHE A 155 34.42 -10.04 -21.49
N LEU A 156 34.15 -10.83 -20.46
CA LEU A 156 33.83 -10.32 -19.12
C LEU A 156 35.04 -9.69 -18.44
N SER A 157 34.78 -8.67 -17.62
CA SER A 157 35.76 -8.11 -16.69
C SER A 157 35.92 -8.97 -15.43
N LEU A 158 35.70 -10.30 -15.53
CA LEU A 158 35.67 -11.23 -14.40
C LEU A 158 36.90 -11.12 -13.47
N PRO A 159 38.15 -10.97 -13.97
CA PRO A 159 39.31 -10.88 -13.07
C PRO A 159 39.35 -9.66 -12.15
N TRP A 160 38.56 -8.63 -12.43
CA TRP A 160 38.43 -7.46 -11.56
C TRP A 160 37.20 -7.56 -10.64
N TRP A 161 36.46 -8.67 -10.71
CA TRP A 161 35.29 -8.89 -9.87
C TRP A 161 35.66 -9.35 -8.46
N ASP A 162 35.12 -8.65 -7.47
CA ASP A 162 35.29 -8.90 -6.04
C ASP A 162 34.45 -10.09 -5.53
N TYR A 163 33.79 -10.83 -6.43
CA TYR A 163 32.81 -11.88 -6.13
C TYR A 163 31.59 -11.39 -5.31
N ARG A 164 31.39 -10.08 -5.11
CA ARG A 164 30.33 -9.50 -4.25
C ARG A 164 29.45 -8.50 -4.98
N SER A 165 30.01 -7.73 -5.90
CA SER A 165 29.32 -6.68 -6.61
C SER A 165 28.37 -7.23 -7.67
N LEU A 166 27.30 -6.49 -8.00
CA LEU A 166 26.32 -6.91 -9.01
C LEU A 166 26.76 -6.59 -10.44
N TRP A 167 27.73 -5.67 -10.61
CA TRP A 167 28.10 -5.12 -11.92
C TRP A 167 28.52 -6.19 -12.94
N LEU A 168 29.06 -7.33 -12.52
CA LEU A 168 29.47 -8.40 -13.44
C LEU A 168 28.26 -9.05 -14.14
N MET A 169 27.11 -9.16 -13.46
CA MET A 169 25.87 -9.67 -14.06
C MET A 169 25.31 -8.67 -15.08
N GLU A 170 25.36 -7.37 -14.75
CA GLU A 170 24.95 -6.32 -15.68
C GLU A 170 25.86 -6.24 -16.90
N GLU A 171 27.17 -6.37 -16.71
CA GLU A 171 28.15 -6.44 -17.79
C GLU A 171 27.86 -7.64 -18.69
N ARG A 172 27.67 -8.83 -18.10
CA ARG A 172 27.29 -10.04 -18.85
C ARG A 172 26.07 -9.81 -19.73
N ASP A 173 24.99 -9.27 -19.16
CA ASP A 173 23.75 -9.02 -19.90
C ASP A 173 23.94 -8.00 -21.02
N ARG A 174 24.80 -6.98 -20.85
CA ARG A 174 25.20 -6.06 -21.93
C ARG A 174 26.00 -6.77 -23.00
N LEU A 175 26.94 -7.65 -22.64
CA LEU A 175 27.80 -8.36 -23.59
C LEU A 175 27.05 -9.38 -24.44
N CYS A 176 25.91 -9.90 -23.97
CA CYS A 176 25.07 -10.81 -24.78
C CYS A 176 24.64 -10.21 -26.13
N GLN A 177 24.63 -8.87 -26.27
CA GLN A 177 24.34 -8.22 -27.55
C GLN A 177 25.45 -8.40 -28.61
N LEU A 178 26.66 -8.80 -28.20
CA LEU A 178 27.77 -9.16 -29.09
C LEU A 178 27.83 -10.67 -29.39
N GLY A 179 26.85 -11.45 -28.92
CA GLY A 179 26.85 -12.91 -29.03
C GLY A 179 27.31 -13.60 -27.74
N SER A 180 28.26 -14.53 -27.86
CA SER A 180 28.72 -15.32 -26.72
C SER A 180 29.49 -14.46 -25.70
N VAL A 181 29.33 -14.74 -24.42
CA VAL A 181 30.10 -14.05 -23.38
C VAL A 181 31.23 -14.95 -22.89
N ILE A 182 32.48 -14.57 -23.17
CA ILE A 182 33.66 -15.34 -22.77
C ILE A 182 34.17 -14.81 -21.43
N ALA A 183 34.32 -15.69 -20.45
CA ALA A 183 34.87 -15.35 -19.14
C ALA A 183 36.38 -15.64 -19.09
N PRO A 184 37.24 -14.63 -19.08
CA PRO A 184 38.67 -14.87 -19.09
C PRO A 184 39.21 -15.07 -17.66
N LEU A 185 40.20 -15.95 -17.50
CA LEU A 185 40.85 -16.27 -16.23
C LEU A 185 42.19 -15.56 -16.08
N SER A 186 42.46 -14.95 -14.92
CA SER A 186 43.76 -14.34 -14.60
C SER A 186 44.64 -15.24 -13.74
N ASN A 187 45.95 -14.94 -13.70
CA ASN A 187 46.97 -15.71 -12.99
C ASN A 187 47.01 -15.48 -11.46
N SER A 188 45.94 -15.04 -10.80
CA SER A 188 45.93 -14.72 -9.35
C SER A 188 46.05 -15.95 -8.41
N ASP A 189 46.27 -15.71 -7.11
CA ASP A 189 46.58 -16.64 -5.97
C ASP A 189 46.13 -18.12 -6.04
N ASP A 190 47.01 -19.02 -5.57
CA ASP A 190 46.91 -20.49 -5.68
C ASP A 190 45.63 -21.10 -5.09
N THR A 191 45.11 -20.56 -3.98
CA THR A 191 43.94 -21.13 -3.29
C THR A 191 42.60 -20.69 -3.90
N ALA A 192 42.60 -19.67 -4.76
CA ALA A 192 41.40 -19.12 -5.38
C ALA A 192 41.16 -19.61 -6.82
N ALA A 193 42.13 -20.32 -7.42
CA ALA A 193 42.09 -20.71 -8.83
C ALA A 193 40.88 -21.62 -9.19
N PRO A 194 40.48 -22.62 -8.37
CA PRO A 194 39.27 -23.41 -8.65
C PRO A 194 37.98 -22.58 -8.60
N ARG A 195 37.88 -21.63 -7.66
CA ARG A 195 36.73 -20.71 -7.55
C ARG A 195 36.63 -19.81 -8.78
N ALA A 196 37.75 -19.29 -9.27
CA ALA A 196 37.80 -18.48 -10.49
C ALA A 196 37.37 -19.30 -11.71
N LEU A 197 37.86 -20.53 -11.87
CA LEU A 197 37.48 -21.43 -12.97
C LEU A 197 35.98 -21.73 -12.97
N TRP A 198 35.42 -22.15 -11.83
CA TRP A 198 34.00 -22.46 -11.76
C TRP A 198 33.12 -21.22 -11.92
N THR A 199 33.58 -20.06 -11.44
CA THR A 199 32.89 -18.79 -11.68
C THR A 199 32.88 -18.43 -13.16
N ALA A 200 34.02 -18.56 -13.84
CA ALA A 200 34.15 -18.31 -15.28
C ALA A 200 33.26 -19.24 -16.09
N ALA A 201 33.34 -20.55 -15.83
CA ALA A 201 32.48 -21.53 -16.46
C ALA A 201 31.00 -21.19 -16.22
N PHE A 202 30.61 -20.96 -14.96
CA PHE A 202 29.21 -20.79 -14.59
C PHE A 202 28.56 -19.52 -15.15
N ILE A 203 29.30 -18.41 -15.20
CA ILE A 203 28.78 -17.10 -15.65
C ILE A 203 28.89 -16.96 -17.18
N GLY A 204 30.02 -17.36 -17.76
CA GLY A 204 30.30 -17.25 -19.19
C GLY A 204 29.56 -18.29 -20.05
N ASP A 205 29.44 -18.01 -21.34
CA ASP A 205 29.09 -18.94 -22.42
C ASP A 205 30.32 -19.60 -23.05
N GLY A 206 31.49 -19.03 -22.76
CA GLY A 206 32.79 -19.63 -22.93
C GLY A 206 33.74 -19.21 -21.82
N LEU A 207 34.94 -19.78 -21.84
CA LEU A 207 36.04 -19.31 -21.00
C LEU A 207 37.32 -19.16 -21.82
N MET A 208 38.22 -18.31 -21.33
CA MET A 208 39.58 -18.20 -21.85
C MET A 208 40.56 -18.44 -20.70
N MET A 209 41.47 -19.40 -20.88
CA MET A 209 42.47 -19.76 -19.88
C MET A 209 43.89 -19.55 -20.43
N PRO A 210 44.76 -18.82 -19.72
CA PRO A 210 46.19 -18.77 -20.04
C PRO A 210 46.85 -20.13 -19.83
N ALA A 211 47.74 -20.51 -20.76
CA ALA A 211 48.55 -21.72 -20.61
C ALA A 211 49.41 -21.67 -19.34
N GLY A 212 49.49 -22.80 -18.63
CA GLY A 212 50.18 -22.96 -17.34
C GLY A 212 49.29 -22.75 -16.12
N LEU A 213 48.07 -22.20 -16.25
CA LEU A 213 47.14 -22.05 -15.12
C LEU A 213 46.54 -23.41 -14.69
N GLU A 214 46.43 -24.35 -15.61
CA GLU A 214 45.95 -25.71 -15.39
C GLU A 214 46.76 -26.48 -14.34
N ASP A 215 48.06 -26.22 -14.22
CA ASP A 215 48.93 -26.93 -13.28
C ASP A 215 48.64 -26.49 -11.84
N ARG A 216 48.11 -25.28 -11.66
CA ARG A 216 47.70 -24.72 -10.35
C ARG A 216 46.28 -25.15 -9.97
N ILE A 217 45.37 -25.20 -10.94
CA ILE A 217 43.98 -25.62 -10.73
C ILE A 217 43.87 -27.16 -10.58
N GLY A 218 44.74 -27.89 -11.28
CA GLY A 218 44.66 -29.32 -11.47
C GLY A 218 43.91 -29.68 -12.76
N PRO A 219 44.49 -30.53 -13.63
CA PRO A 219 43.93 -30.83 -14.95
C PRO A 219 42.54 -31.45 -14.89
N GLN A 220 42.25 -32.27 -13.87
CA GLN A 220 40.92 -32.88 -13.69
C GLN A 220 39.82 -31.85 -13.46
N THR A 221 40.08 -30.81 -12.66
CA THR A 221 39.12 -29.73 -12.40
C THR A 221 38.87 -28.91 -13.66
N VAL A 222 39.93 -28.63 -14.44
CA VAL A 222 39.82 -27.95 -15.74
C VAL A 222 38.96 -28.77 -16.71
N MET A 223 39.23 -30.07 -16.83
CA MET A 223 38.43 -30.98 -17.66
C MET A 223 36.97 -31.05 -17.21
N GLN A 224 36.70 -31.01 -15.90
CA GLN A 224 35.33 -30.99 -15.36
C GLN A 224 34.59 -29.70 -15.74
N ALA A 225 35.23 -28.53 -15.59
CA ALA A 225 34.64 -27.26 -15.97
C ALA A 225 34.38 -27.18 -17.48
N ASN A 226 35.33 -27.63 -18.30
CA ASN A 226 35.16 -27.69 -19.77
C ASN A 226 34.05 -28.68 -20.17
N ARG A 227 33.98 -29.86 -19.55
CA ARG A 227 32.88 -30.81 -19.79
C ARG A 227 31.53 -30.23 -19.38
N TRP A 228 31.47 -29.53 -18.26
CA TRP A 228 30.26 -28.85 -17.81
C TRP A 228 29.81 -27.77 -18.80
N LEU A 229 30.75 -26.97 -19.33
CA LEU A 229 30.45 -25.99 -20.38
C LEU A 229 29.86 -26.65 -21.64
N VAL A 230 30.40 -27.79 -22.07
CA VAL A 230 29.87 -28.56 -23.22
C VAL A 230 28.47 -29.10 -22.94
N GLN A 231 28.27 -29.73 -21.78
CA GLN A 231 26.97 -30.30 -21.40
C GLN A 231 25.87 -29.25 -21.27
N ARG A 232 26.25 -27.99 -21.02
CA ARG A 232 25.34 -26.86 -20.90
C ARG A 232 25.00 -26.18 -22.24
N ALA A 233 25.80 -26.40 -23.29
CA ALA A 233 25.67 -25.69 -24.56
C ALA A 233 24.27 -25.94 -25.17
N GLY A 234 23.39 -24.93 -25.09
CA GLY A 234 22.00 -25.05 -25.52
C GLY A 234 20.94 -24.36 -24.65
N SER A 235 21.29 -23.76 -23.51
CA SER A 235 20.33 -23.01 -22.68
C SER A 235 20.65 -21.51 -22.63
N GLY A 236 19.83 -20.68 -23.29
CA GLY A 236 19.80 -19.22 -23.13
C GLY A 236 19.32 -18.76 -21.75
N ALA A 237 19.61 -19.54 -20.70
CA ALA A 237 19.13 -19.33 -19.36
C ALA A 237 19.82 -18.13 -18.72
N ARG A 238 18.99 -17.22 -18.20
CA ARG A 238 19.44 -16.05 -17.44
C ARG A 238 20.23 -16.49 -16.21
N VAL A 239 21.42 -15.89 -16.04
CA VAL A 239 22.22 -16.02 -14.81
C VAL A 239 21.77 -14.92 -13.87
N SER A 240 21.55 -15.23 -12.59
CA SER A 240 21.05 -14.26 -11.62
C SER A 240 21.70 -14.44 -10.26
N LYS A 241 22.16 -13.35 -9.65
CA LYS A 241 22.72 -13.38 -8.31
C LYS A 241 21.59 -13.33 -7.27
N LEU A 242 21.59 -14.27 -6.32
CA LEU A 242 20.57 -14.38 -5.26
C LEU A 242 21.00 -13.70 -3.95
N SER A 243 22.31 -13.55 -3.73
CA SER A 243 22.86 -12.94 -2.53
C SER A 243 23.13 -11.44 -2.68
N GLY A 244 23.03 -10.69 -1.58
CA GLY A 244 23.40 -9.26 -1.54
C GLY A 244 24.90 -9.03 -1.29
N PRO A 245 25.43 -7.80 -1.51
CA PRO A 245 26.87 -7.50 -1.39
C PRO A 245 27.47 -7.77 0.00
N ARG A 246 26.66 -7.61 1.07
CA ARG A 246 27.06 -7.87 2.47
C ARG A 246 26.89 -9.32 2.93
N SER A 247 26.37 -10.20 2.07
CA SER A 247 26.24 -11.63 2.40
C SER A 247 27.62 -12.24 2.66
N ALA A 248 27.73 -13.15 3.64
CA ALA A 248 28.99 -13.86 3.90
C ALA A 248 29.43 -14.71 2.70
N MET A 249 28.47 -15.18 1.91
CA MET A 249 28.67 -15.96 0.68
C MET A 249 27.97 -15.32 -0.53
N THR A 250 28.48 -15.62 -1.72
CA THR A 250 27.85 -15.27 -2.98
C THR A 250 27.13 -16.45 -3.61
N ALA A 251 25.86 -16.25 -3.95
CA ALA A 251 25.03 -17.27 -4.59
C ALA A 251 24.58 -16.80 -5.97
N VAL A 252 24.86 -17.59 -7.00
CA VAL A 252 24.53 -17.31 -8.40
C VAL A 252 23.72 -18.48 -8.95
N PHE A 253 22.50 -18.20 -9.39
CA PHE A 253 21.59 -19.17 -9.98
C PHE A 253 21.65 -19.13 -11.51
N ARG A 254 21.51 -20.30 -12.13
CA ARG A 254 21.32 -20.45 -13.58
C ARG A 254 20.17 -21.44 -13.84
N GLY A 255 19.12 -20.99 -14.52
CA GLY A 255 17.91 -21.78 -14.80
C GLY A 255 18.03 -22.75 -16.00
N GLY A 256 16.93 -23.40 -16.37
CA GLY A 256 16.82 -24.34 -17.49
C GLY A 256 16.62 -25.80 -17.06
N ASP A 257 16.65 -26.74 -18.02
CA ASP A 257 16.43 -28.18 -17.79
C ASP A 257 17.48 -28.82 -16.87
N SER A 258 18.64 -28.17 -16.72
CA SER A 258 19.69 -28.53 -15.77
C SER A 258 20.00 -27.35 -14.85
N ALA A 259 18.97 -26.78 -14.21
CA ALA A 259 19.13 -25.65 -13.31
C ALA A 259 20.13 -25.96 -12.18
N ARG A 260 21.01 -25.00 -11.90
CA ARG A 260 22.06 -25.12 -10.88
C ARG A 260 22.19 -23.83 -10.08
N LEU A 261 22.77 -23.97 -8.88
CA LEU A 261 23.12 -22.87 -7.99
C LEU A 261 24.62 -22.95 -7.69
N LEU A 262 25.39 -21.93 -8.05
CA LEU A 262 26.79 -21.78 -7.69
C LEU A 262 26.90 -20.96 -6.41
N LEU A 263 27.55 -21.53 -5.40
CA LEU A 263 27.87 -20.89 -4.13
C LEU A 263 29.37 -20.59 -4.07
N LEU A 264 29.72 -19.39 -3.64
CA LEU A 264 31.09 -18.86 -3.64
C LEU A 264 31.38 -18.23 -2.29
N ASN A 265 32.48 -18.60 -1.65
CA ASN A 265 33.01 -17.82 -0.53
C ASN A 265 33.97 -16.77 -1.08
N PRO A 266 33.65 -15.45 -1.03
CA PRO A 266 34.53 -14.39 -1.50
C PRO A 266 35.70 -14.08 -0.55
N ASP A 267 35.67 -14.56 0.70
CA ASP A 267 36.70 -14.31 1.71
C ASP A 267 37.84 -15.33 1.61
N ALA A 268 39.08 -14.85 1.67
CA ALA A 268 40.28 -15.67 1.56
C ALA A 268 40.78 -16.24 2.91
N GLN A 269 40.19 -15.82 4.03
CA GLN A 269 40.62 -16.22 5.38
C GLN A 269 39.51 -16.84 6.23
N ARG A 270 38.25 -16.52 5.98
CA ARG A 270 37.12 -16.96 6.83
C ARG A 270 36.16 -17.88 6.09
N ALA A 271 35.71 -18.94 6.75
CA ALA A 271 34.61 -19.76 6.27
C ALA A 271 33.27 -18.98 6.31
N ALA A 272 32.39 -19.26 5.36
CA ALA A 272 31.09 -18.61 5.22
C ALA A 272 29.94 -19.60 5.43
N PRO A 273 28.98 -19.32 6.33
CA PRO A 273 27.81 -20.18 6.50
C PRO A 273 26.87 -20.09 5.28
N VAL A 274 26.26 -21.23 4.93
CA VAL A 274 25.26 -21.34 3.86
C VAL A 274 23.85 -21.17 4.45
N ASP A 275 23.25 -20.00 4.24
CA ASP A 275 21.88 -19.72 4.68
C ASP A 275 20.84 -20.32 3.74
N ARG A 276 20.35 -21.52 4.09
CA ARG A 276 19.34 -22.25 3.29
C ARG A 276 18.01 -21.49 3.19
N GLY A 277 17.59 -20.79 4.24
CA GLY A 277 16.32 -20.08 4.29
C GLY A 277 16.32 -18.88 3.34
N MET A 278 17.41 -18.12 3.35
CA MET A 278 17.63 -17.03 2.40
C MET A 278 17.63 -17.54 0.96
N LEU A 279 18.37 -18.61 0.67
CA LEU A 279 18.43 -19.20 -0.67
C LEU A 279 17.06 -19.68 -1.15
N ALA A 280 16.32 -20.43 -0.31
CA ALA A 280 15.00 -20.96 -0.67
C ALA A 280 13.99 -19.84 -0.97
N SER A 281 13.99 -18.76 -0.20
CA SER A 281 13.07 -17.62 -0.39
C SER A 281 13.35 -16.79 -1.65
N ARG A 282 14.50 -16.98 -2.28
CA ARG A 282 14.99 -16.16 -3.42
C ARG A 282 15.19 -16.96 -4.69
N MET A 283 14.85 -18.25 -4.70
CA MET A 283 14.92 -19.07 -5.90
C MET A 283 13.97 -18.49 -6.97
N PRO A 284 14.46 -18.20 -8.20
CA PRO A 284 13.60 -17.74 -9.27
C PRO A 284 12.61 -18.84 -9.70
N ALA A 285 11.41 -18.44 -10.14
CA ALA A 285 10.33 -19.36 -10.55
C ALA A 285 9.93 -20.36 -9.44
N SER A 286 9.57 -21.60 -9.81
CA SER A 286 9.18 -22.67 -8.87
C SER A 286 10.32 -23.64 -8.58
N TYR A 287 11.59 -23.23 -8.72
CA TYR A 287 12.72 -24.09 -8.39
C TYR A 287 12.89 -24.22 -6.87
N ILE A 288 13.19 -25.43 -6.40
CA ILE A 288 13.41 -25.75 -5.00
C ILE A 288 14.85 -26.21 -4.76
N LEU A 289 15.36 -25.91 -3.56
CA LEU A 289 16.64 -26.45 -3.11
C LEU A 289 16.49 -27.95 -2.82
N PRO A 290 17.59 -28.75 -2.93
CA PRO A 290 17.59 -30.14 -2.47
C PRO A 290 17.10 -30.27 -1.03
N ALA A 291 16.45 -31.38 -0.70
CA ALA A 291 16.00 -31.63 0.66
C ALA A 291 17.16 -31.56 1.67
N SER A 292 16.89 -31.15 2.91
CA SER A 292 17.89 -30.92 3.97
C SER A 292 18.76 -32.15 4.31
N ASP A 293 18.22 -33.32 4.01
CA ASP A 293 18.73 -34.66 4.28
C ASP A 293 19.61 -35.20 3.14
N THR A 294 19.70 -34.47 2.02
CA THR A 294 20.67 -34.74 0.96
C THR A 294 22.01 -34.09 1.30
N ASN A 295 23.11 -34.85 1.24
CA ASN A 295 24.47 -34.35 1.47
C ASN A 295 24.99 -33.47 0.30
N GLU A 296 24.09 -32.98 -0.55
CA GLU A 296 24.40 -32.25 -1.77
C GLU A 296 24.74 -30.78 -1.53
N MET A 297 24.34 -30.22 -0.38
CA MET A 297 24.57 -28.81 -0.07
C MET A 297 25.36 -28.63 1.24
N PRO A 298 26.52 -27.96 1.21
CA PRO A 298 27.35 -27.79 2.40
C PRO A 298 26.69 -26.83 3.40
N GLU A 299 26.92 -27.04 4.69
CA GLU A 299 26.50 -26.10 5.73
C GLU A 299 27.40 -24.85 5.78
N THR A 300 28.68 -25.01 5.41
CA THR A 300 29.70 -23.95 5.39
C THR A 300 30.59 -24.08 4.16
N LEU A 301 31.01 -22.95 3.59
CA LEU A 301 32.05 -22.88 2.55
C LEU A 301 33.37 -22.43 3.17
N GLU A 302 34.43 -23.21 3.00
CA GLU A 302 35.79 -22.84 3.41
C GLU A 302 36.29 -21.57 2.70
N PRO A 303 37.33 -20.89 3.21
CA PRO A 303 37.93 -19.73 2.54
C PRO A 303 38.29 -20.04 1.08
N ASN A 304 37.95 -19.13 0.17
CA ASN A 304 38.09 -19.30 -1.29
C ASN A 304 37.35 -20.50 -1.91
N ALA A 305 36.51 -21.24 -1.18
CA ALA A 305 35.79 -22.39 -1.73
C ALA A 305 34.60 -22.00 -2.60
N CYS A 306 34.18 -22.97 -3.42
CA CYS A 306 32.94 -22.90 -4.20
C CYS A 306 32.22 -24.24 -4.21
N ALA A 307 30.91 -24.24 -4.42
CA ALA A 307 30.10 -25.44 -4.58
C ALA A 307 29.03 -25.22 -5.66
N VAL A 308 28.80 -26.23 -6.50
CA VAL A 308 27.76 -26.22 -7.54
C VAL A 308 26.66 -27.19 -7.13
N ILE A 309 25.45 -26.69 -6.92
CA ILE A 309 24.31 -27.42 -6.37
C ILE A 309 23.24 -27.64 -7.45
N THR A 310 22.66 -28.85 -7.48
CA THR A 310 21.52 -29.16 -8.35
C THR A 310 20.21 -28.67 -7.75
N VAL A 311 19.32 -28.10 -8.56
CA VAL A 311 17.99 -27.65 -8.12
C VAL A 311 16.93 -28.15 -9.11
N SER A 312 15.74 -28.47 -8.61
CA SER A 312 14.63 -29.03 -9.40
C SER A 312 13.40 -28.13 -9.35
N LEU A 313 12.51 -28.24 -10.33
CA LEU A 313 11.20 -27.60 -10.25
C LEU A 313 10.35 -28.29 -9.17
N ALA A 314 9.57 -27.51 -8.43
CA ALA A 314 8.54 -28.05 -7.55
C ALA A 314 7.48 -28.79 -8.38
N ASP A 315 7.08 -29.96 -7.92
CA ASP A 315 5.94 -30.65 -8.49
C ASP A 315 4.68 -29.80 -8.29
N PRO A 316 3.88 -29.56 -9.34
CA PRO A 316 2.63 -28.84 -9.20
C PRO A 316 1.66 -29.67 -8.37
N VAL A 317 0.88 -29.01 -7.52
CA VAL A 317 -0.23 -29.65 -6.83
C VAL A 317 -1.30 -30.00 -7.85
N SER A 318 -1.34 -31.27 -8.26
CA SER A 318 -2.39 -31.82 -9.13
C SER A 318 -3.51 -32.38 -8.25
N LEU A 319 -4.74 -31.92 -8.49
CA LEU A 319 -5.95 -32.48 -7.87
C LEU A 319 -6.18 -33.88 -8.43
N SER A 320 -5.67 -34.91 -7.74
CA SER A 320 -5.97 -36.29 -8.07
C SER A 320 -7.43 -36.62 -7.76
N GLY A 321 -8.16 -37.03 -8.82
CA GLY A 321 -9.36 -37.87 -8.77
C GLY A 321 -10.39 -37.58 -7.68
N THR A 322 -11.25 -36.57 -7.89
CA THR A 322 -12.68 -36.52 -7.46
C THR A 322 -13.39 -35.24 -7.91
N ALA A 323 -12.67 -34.26 -8.48
CA ALA A 323 -13.28 -33.09 -9.13
C ALA A 323 -13.89 -33.38 -10.53
N ALA A 324 -13.60 -34.54 -11.14
CA ALA A 324 -14.14 -34.94 -12.43
C ALA A 324 -15.68 -35.15 -12.43
N GLY A 325 -16.31 -35.24 -11.25
CA GLY A 325 -17.78 -35.28 -11.11
C GLY A 325 -18.46 -33.92 -11.22
N LEU A 326 -17.75 -32.81 -10.94
CA LEU A 326 -18.29 -31.44 -11.05
C LEU A 326 -18.12 -30.87 -12.47
N ALA A 327 -17.05 -31.22 -13.18
CA ALA A 327 -16.78 -30.71 -14.52
C ALA A 327 -17.59 -31.37 -15.65
N ARG A 328 -18.20 -32.55 -15.44
CA ARG A 328 -18.94 -33.27 -16.50
C ARG A 328 -20.41 -32.88 -16.65
N LYS A 329 -20.98 -32.02 -15.78
CA LYS A 329 -22.38 -31.57 -15.95
C LYS A 329 -22.54 -30.28 -16.78
N ASN A 330 -21.49 -29.48 -16.96
CA ASN A 330 -21.57 -28.25 -17.75
C ASN A 330 -20.43 -28.19 -18.78
N ALA A 331 -20.43 -29.10 -19.76
CA ALA A 331 -19.65 -28.92 -20.98
C ALA A 331 -20.43 -28.04 -21.97
N THR A 332 -20.67 -26.80 -21.55
CA THR A 332 -20.79 -25.65 -22.44
C THR A 332 -19.60 -24.76 -22.02
N PRO A 333 -18.77 -24.22 -22.94
CA PRO A 333 -17.68 -23.30 -22.57
C PRO A 333 -18.25 -22.11 -21.76
N PRO A 334 -17.42 -21.28 -21.07
CA PRO A 334 -17.90 -20.17 -20.25
C PRO A 334 -18.43 -19.02 -21.12
N LEU A 335 -19.54 -19.26 -21.81
CA LEU A 335 -20.34 -18.24 -22.49
C LEU A 335 -21.06 -17.33 -21.47
N ASP A 336 -21.17 -17.77 -20.22
CA ASP A 336 -21.79 -17.04 -19.11
C ASP A 336 -20.79 -16.24 -18.25
N ALA A 337 -19.48 -16.28 -18.56
CA ALA A 337 -18.52 -15.44 -17.84
C ALA A 337 -18.70 -13.96 -18.24
N PRO A 338 -18.72 -13.02 -17.30
CA PRO A 338 -18.86 -11.60 -17.62
C PRO A 338 -17.70 -11.17 -18.52
N ARG A 339 -18.02 -10.55 -19.65
CA ARG A 339 -17.04 -10.12 -20.65
C ARG A 339 -16.26 -8.88 -20.23
N ILE A 340 -16.89 -8.02 -19.44
CA ILE A 340 -16.31 -6.80 -18.90
C ILE A 340 -15.80 -7.08 -17.49
N ALA A 341 -14.56 -6.72 -17.22
CA ALA A 341 -13.96 -6.79 -15.89
C ALA A 341 -14.28 -5.50 -15.12
N ILE A 342 -14.80 -5.64 -13.89
CA ILE A 342 -14.89 -4.55 -12.92
C ILE A 342 -14.07 -4.96 -11.70
N GLU A 343 -13.00 -4.24 -11.43
CA GLU A 343 -12.01 -4.53 -10.40
C GLU A 343 -11.75 -3.31 -9.50
N SER A 344 -11.08 -3.55 -8.37
CA SER A 344 -10.53 -2.49 -7.50
C SER A 344 -11.51 -1.35 -7.14
N VAL A 345 -12.78 -1.69 -6.87
CA VAL A 345 -13.79 -0.68 -6.48
C VAL A 345 -13.41 -0.06 -5.12
N THR A 346 -13.22 1.26 -5.08
CA THR A 346 -12.89 2.02 -3.87
C THR A 346 -13.85 3.20 -3.66
N PRO A 347 -14.13 3.61 -2.41
CA PRO A 347 -13.64 3.02 -1.16
C PRO A 347 -14.27 1.65 -0.91
N ASN A 348 -13.60 0.78 -0.16
CA ASN A 348 -14.17 -0.47 0.33
C ASN A 348 -13.46 -0.89 1.62
N VAL A 349 -14.16 -1.60 2.52
CA VAL A 349 -13.58 -2.12 3.75
C VAL A 349 -13.69 -3.64 3.76
N ASP A 350 -12.55 -4.32 3.81
CA ASP A 350 -12.43 -5.78 3.76
C ASP A 350 -13.23 -6.39 2.60
N ALA A 351 -13.00 -5.90 1.37
CA ALA A 351 -13.68 -6.34 0.15
C ALA A 351 -15.22 -6.20 0.21
N GLY A 352 -15.70 -5.14 0.85
CA GLY A 352 -17.13 -4.84 0.97
C GLY A 352 -17.84 -5.55 2.13
N GLN A 353 -17.11 -6.30 2.97
CA GLN A 353 -17.69 -6.97 4.14
C GLN A 353 -18.21 -5.96 5.18
N PHE A 354 -17.58 -4.79 5.30
CA PHE A 354 -17.98 -3.75 6.24
C PHE A 354 -18.32 -2.44 5.53
N PRO A 355 -19.22 -1.64 6.12
CA PRO A 355 -19.56 -0.36 5.56
C PRO A 355 -18.39 0.62 5.64
N VAL A 356 -18.18 1.35 4.55
CA VAL A 356 -17.49 2.65 4.59
C VAL A 356 -18.34 3.61 5.43
N LYS A 357 -17.72 4.57 6.11
CA LYS A 357 -18.40 5.56 6.94
C LYS A 357 -18.26 6.96 6.40
N ARG A 358 -19.36 7.68 6.31
CA ARG A 358 -19.43 9.09 5.88
C ARG A 358 -20.43 9.85 6.75
N THR A 359 -20.49 11.15 6.56
CA THR A 359 -21.50 12.02 7.16
C THR A 359 -22.48 12.53 6.10
N VAL A 360 -23.69 12.95 6.50
CA VAL A 360 -24.65 13.55 5.57
C VAL A 360 -24.02 14.76 4.90
N GLY A 361 -24.21 14.88 3.58
CA GLY A 361 -23.61 15.96 2.78
C GLY A 361 -22.15 15.72 2.39
N GLU A 362 -21.49 14.67 2.91
CA GLU A 362 -20.10 14.36 2.55
C GLU A 362 -20.04 13.66 1.20
N ARG A 363 -19.30 14.25 0.25
CA ARG A 363 -19.10 13.68 -1.08
C ARG A 363 -18.41 12.31 -0.98
N VAL A 364 -18.96 11.33 -1.68
CA VAL A 364 -18.38 9.98 -1.81
C VAL A 364 -17.86 9.80 -3.22
N VAL A 365 -16.54 9.84 -3.37
CA VAL A 365 -15.86 9.56 -4.64
C VAL A 365 -15.67 8.05 -4.78
N VAL A 366 -16.30 7.45 -5.79
CA VAL A 366 -16.17 6.03 -6.12
C VAL A 366 -15.31 5.88 -7.35
N GLN A 367 -14.32 5.00 -7.27
CA GLN A 367 -13.45 4.65 -8.37
C GLN A 367 -13.42 3.14 -8.60
N ALA A 368 -13.18 2.70 -9.83
CA ALA A 368 -13.02 1.30 -10.20
C ALA A 368 -12.12 1.16 -11.42
N ASP A 369 -11.46 0.01 -11.54
CA ASP A 369 -10.76 -0.38 -12.76
C ASP A 369 -11.77 -1.14 -13.63
N VAL A 370 -12.09 -0.64 -14.82
CA VAL A 370 -13.12 -1.22 -15.69
C VAL A 370 -12.61 -1.30 -17.12
N PHE A 371 -12.54 -2.53 -17.65
CA PHE A 371 -11.98 -2.82 -18.97
C PHE A 371 -12.62 -4.07 -19.60
N VAL A 372 -12.46 -4.20 -20.92
CA VAL A 372 -12.99 -5.31 -21.72
C VAL A 372 -11.92 -5.80 -22.70
N ASP A 373 -12.01 -7.04 -23.17
CA ASP A 373 -11.18 -7.52 -24.28
C ASP A 373 -11.44 -6.72 -25.58
N GLY A 374 -10.43 -6.61 -26.44
CA GLY A 374 -10.56 -5.95 -27.74
C GLY A 374 -10.36 -4.43 -27.68
N HIS A 375 -11.06 -3.70 -28.55
CA HIS A 375 -10.91 -2.25 -28.76
C HIS A 375 -12.27 -1.52 -28.72
N GLU A 376 -13.31 -2.19 -28.24
CA GLU A 376 -14.65 -1.60 -28.12
C GLU A 376 -14.69 -0.62 -26.94
N HIS A 377 -15.51 0.42 -27.05
CA HIS A 377 -15.75 1.36 -25.97
C HIS A 377 -16.77 0.79 -24.98
N ILE A 378 -16.62 1.18 -23.71
CA ILE A 378 -17.50 0.78 -22.62
C ILE A 378 -18.14 2.02 -21.99
N ALA A 379 -19.36 1.84 -21.49
CA ALA A 379 -20.01 2.81 -20.61
C ALA A 379 -19.96 2.27 -19.19
N VAL A 380 -19.61 3.14 -18.25
CA VAL A 380 -19.48 2.82 -16.83
C VAL A 380 -20.30 3.81 -16.03
N GLN A 381 -21.07 3.31 -15.06
CA GLN A 381 -21.88 4.15 -14.19
C GLN A 381 -21.83 3.69 -12.73
N LEU A 382 -21.98 4.66 -11.85
CA LEU A 382 -22.16 4.45 -10.42
C LEU A 382 -23.65 4.36 -10.10
N LEU A 383 -24.04 3.34 -9.34
CA LEU A 383 -25.37 3.18 -8.78
C LEU A 383 -25.31 3.35 -7.26
N TRP A 384 -26.24 4.09 -6.66
CA TRP A 384 -26.38 4.18 -5.20
C TRP A 384 -27.83 4.33 -4.75
N ARG A 385 -28.11 3.94 -3.50
CA ARG A 385 -29.42 4.13 -2.85
C ARG A 385 -29.34 4.02 -1.31
N PRO A 386 -30.26 4.66 -0.58
CA PRO A 386 -30.62 4.28 0.78
C PRO A 386 -31.07 2.82 0.84
N ALA A 387 -30.74 2.12 1.93
CA ALA A 387 -31.01 0.69 2.06
C ALA A 387 -32.51 0.33 2.15
N ASP A 388 -33.37 1.31 2.47
CA ASP A 388 -34.83 1.18 2.53
C ASP A 388 -35.54 1.46 1.20
N GLU A 389 -34.83 1.93 0.18
CA GLU A 389 -35.38 2.23 -1.15
C GLU A 389 -35.07 1.10 -2.14
N ALA A 390 -36.03 0.76 -3.01
CA ALA A 390 -35.83 -0.23 -4.07
C ALA A 390 -35.07 0.36 -5.29
N ALA A 391 -35.33 1.63 -5.61
CA ALA A 391 -34.82 2.27 -6.82
C ALA A 391 -33.37 2.74 -6.68
N TRP A 392 -32.55 2.48 -7.70
CA TRP A 392 -31.19 2.99 -7.78
C TRP A 392 -31.15 4.37 -8.42
N ARG A 393 -30.43 5.29 -7.78
CA ARG A 393 -29.93 6.51 -8.43
C ARG A 393 -28.68 6.14 -9.23
N ARG A 394 -28.40 6.89 -10.30
CA ARG A 394 -27.34 6.58 -11.26
C ARG A 394 -26.58 7.83 -11.70
N ALA A 395 -25.27 7.70 -11.90
CA ALA A 395 -24.42 8.75 -12.44
C ALA A 395 -23.35 8.12 -13.35
N PRO A 396 -23.09 8.66 -14.55
CA PRO A 396 -22.02 8.18 -15.40
C PRO A 396 -20.65 8.37 -14.72
N MET A 397 -19.75 7.42 -14.93
CA MET A 397 -18.36 7.51 -14.48
C MET A 397 -17.49 8.10 -15.59
N GLN A 398 -16.52 8.92 -15.20
CA GLN A 398 -15.53 9.52 -16.07
C GLN A 398 -14.24 8.68 -16.06
N ALA A 399 -13.69 8.42 -17.24
CA ALA A 399 -12.37 7.79 -17.37
C ALA A 399 -11.26 8.75 -16.91
N LEU A 400 -10.36 8.26 -16.06
CA LEU A 400 -9.16 8.95 -15.56
C LEU A 400 -7.88 8.51 -16.29
N GLY A 401 -7.97 7.50 -17.16
CA GLY A 401 -6.85 6.87 -17.86
C GLY A 401 -6.44 5.54 -17.24
N ASN A 402 -5.76 4.69 -18.03
CA ASN A 402 -5.36 3.34 -17.64
C ASN A 402 -6.52 2.52 -17.04
N ASP A 403 -7.68 2.53 -17.73
CA ASP A 403 -8.90 1.83 -17.34
C ASP A 403 -9.49 2.21 -15.97
N ARG A 404 -9.01 3.30 -15.35
CA ARG A 404 -9.54 3.82 -14.10
C ARG A 404 -10.73 4.74 -14.38
N TRP A 405 -11.83 4.51 -13.67
CA TRP A 405 -13.07 5.30 -13.79
C TRP A 405 -13.44 5.93 -12.46
N GLN A 406 -14.13 7.07 -12.48
CA GLN A 406 -14.58 7.79 -11.29
C GLN A 406 -15.97 8.42 -11.46
N ALA A 407 -16.81 8.31 -10.44
CA ALA A 407 -17.95 9.19 -10.22
C ALA A 407 -18.05 9.55 -8.74
N ALA A 408 -18.93 10.48 -8.41
CA ALA A 408 -19.23 10.80 -7.02
C ALA A 408 -20.72 11.01 -6.80
N PHE A 409 -21.17 10.79 -5.56
CA PHE A 409 -22.50 11.14 -5.10
C PHE A 409 -22.44 11.76 -3.71
N VAL A 410 -23.51 12.42 -3.30
CA VAL A 410 -23.65 13.01 -1.97
C VAL A 410 -24.85 12.33 -1.29
N PRO A 411 -24.66 11.65 -0.15
CA PRO A 411 -25.76 11.08 0.61
C PRO A 411 -26.49 12.17 1.39
N GLU A 412 -27.81 12.23 1.21
CA GLU A 412 -28.68 13.26 1.79
C GLU A 412 -29.45 12.77 3.03
N ARG A 413 -29.44 11.46 3.29
CA ARG A 413 -30.18 10.81 4.38
C ARG A 413 -29.24 10.14 5.37
N LEU A 414 -29.64 10.10 6.63
CA LEU A 414 -28.94 9.32 7.67
C LEU A 414 -29.20 7.82 7.50
N GLY A 415 -28.24 7.00 7.95
CA GLY A 415 -28.37 5.55 8.03
C GLY A 415 -27.68 4.79 6.91
N ARG A 416 -28.13 3.55 6.69
CA ARG A 416 -27.48 2.61 5.76
C ARG A 416 -27.80 2.93 4.31
N HIS A 417 -26.76 2.92 3.50
CA HIS A 417 -26.80 3.09 2.05
C HIS A 417 -25.98 1.97 1.40
N CYS A 418 -26.15 1.82 0.11
CA CYS A 418 -25.31 0.93 -0.69
C CYS A 418 -25.00 1.54 -2.06
N TYR A 419 -23.89 1.11 -2.64
CA TYR A 419 -23.47 1.52 -3.98
C TYR A 419 -22.80 0.36 -4.73
N THR A 420 -22.79 0.43 -6.06
CA THR A 420 -22.08 -0.50 -6.94
C THR A 420 -21.69 0.19 -8.24
N VAL A 421 -20.73 -0.38 -8.94
CA VAL A 421 -20.33 0.04 -10.28
C VAL A 421 -20.96 -0.92 -11.29
N GLN A 422 -21.56 -0.37 -12.32
CA GLN A 422 -22.15 -1.12 -13.42
C GLN A 422 -21.49 -0.69 -14.74
N ALA A 423 -21.22 -1.65 -15.61
CA ALA A 423 -20.61 -1.40 -16.91
C ALA A 423 -21.23 -2.28 -18.00
N TRP A 424 -21.23 -1.78 -19.22
CA TRP A 424 -21.67 -2.48 -20.43
C TRP A 424 -20.87 -1.99 -21.64
N ARG A 425 -20.96 -2.72 -22.76
CA ARG A 425 -20.35 -2.28 -24.00
C ARG A 425 -21.18 -1.14 -24.59
N ASP A 426 -20.55 0.00 -24.85
CA ASP A 426 -21.19 1.13 -25.50
C ASP A 426 -21.12 0.95 -27.03
N ALA A 427 -22.18 0.35 -27.58
CA ALA A 427 -22.24 0.03 -29.00
C ALA A 427 -22.27 1.29 -29.88
N TRP A 428 -22.98 2.34 -29.44
CA TRP A 428 -23.11 3.58 -30.21
C TRP A 428 -21.82 4.39 -30.20
N HIS A 429 -21.17 4.54 -29.04
CA HIS A 429 -19.88 5.24 -28.95
C HIS A 429 -18.81 4.52 -29.76
N THR A 430 -18.78 3.18 -29.72
CA THR A 430 -17.88 2.37 -30.55
C THR A 430 -18.11 2.62 -32.04
N TYR A 431 -19.37 2.62 -32.47
CA TYR A 431 -19.74 2.94 -33.85
C TYR A 431 -19.33 4.37 -34.25
N ALA A 432 -19.69 5.37 -33.44
CA ALA A 432 -19.45 6.79 -33.74
C ALA A 432 -17.96 7.13 -33.80
N ASP A 433 -17.13 6.56 -32.90
CA ASP A 433 -15.67 6.72 -32.94
C ASP A 433 -15.07 6.09 -34.20
N GLY A 434 -15.53 4.89 -34.58
CA GLY A 434 -15.17 4.24 -35.83
C GLY A 434 -15.53 5.06 -37.06
N LEU A 435 -16.74 5.61 -37.11
CA LEU A 435 -17.21 6.50 -38.18
C LEU A 435 -16.34 7.75 -38.27
N ARG A 436 -16.08 8.43 -37.14
CA ARG A 436 -15.26 9.65 -37.08
C ARG A 436 -13.85 9.42 -37.65
N LYS A 437 -13.17 8.37 -37.21
CA LYS A 437 -11.81 8.02 -37.71
C LYS A 437 -11.79 7.75 -39.22
N LYS A 438 -12.83 7.11 -39.77
CA LYS A 438 -12.94 6.83 -41.21
C LYS A 438 -13.23 8.08 -42.03
N VAL A 439 -14.07 8.98 -41.51
CA VAL A 439 -14.33 10.31 -42.12
C VAL A 439 -13.05 11.14 -42.16
N GLU A 440 -12.33 11.23 -41.04
CA GLU A 440 -11.04 11.94 -40.96
C GLU A 440 -9.98 11.33 -41.88
N GLY A 441 -10.02 10.01 -42.06
CA GLY A 441 -9.17 9.28 -43.01
C GLY A 441 -9.58 9.40 -44.48
N GLY A 442 -10.65 10.13 -44.81
CA GLY A 442 -11.13 10.33 -46.18
C GLY A 442 -11.68 9.06 -46.85
N GLN A 443 -12.14 8.07 -46.07
CA GLN A 443 -12.71 6.83 -46.58
C GLN A 443 -14.18 7.01 -47.00
N ASP A 444 -14.68 6.13 -47.87
CA ASP A 444 -16.11 6.04 -48.15
C ASP A 444 -16.83 5.44 -46.95
N VAL A 445 -17.69 6.24 -46.30
CA VAL A 445 -18.41 5.88 -45.07
C VAL A 445 -19.89 5.57 -45.29
N SER A 446 -20.27 5.28 -46.54
CA SER A 446 -21.68 5.04 -46.92
C SER A 446 -22.25 3.80 -46.23
N LEU A 447 -21.44 2.75 -46.05
CA LEU A 447 -21.82 1.54 -45.34
C LEU A 447 -22.02 1.82 -43.84
N GLU A 448 -21.09 2.54 -43.22
CA GLU A 448 -21.15 2.91 -41.82
C GLU A 448 -22.36 3.79 -41.54
N ALA A 449 -22.69 4.75 -42.41
CA ALA A 449 -23.90 5.55 -42.28
C ALA A 449 -25.17 4.69 -42.30
N GLU A 450 -25.20 3.62 -43.11
CA GLU A 450 -26.29 2.66 -43.14
C GLU A 450 -26.37 1.82 -41.85
N GLU A 451 -25.23 1.36 -41.33
CA GLU A 451 -25.15 0.68 -40.03
C GLU A 451 -25.68 1.57 -38.89
N GLY A 452 -25.37 2.87 -38.91
CA GLY A 452 -25.89 3.85 -37.97
C GLY A 452 -27.41 3.98 -38.02
N ARG A 453 -28.00 4.05 -39.22
CA ARG A 453 -29.47 4.06 -39.39
C ARG A 453 -30.12 2.82 -38.83
N MET A 454 -29.50 1.65 -39.02
CA MET A 454 -30.00 0.39 -38.47
C MET A 454 -29.94 0.36 -36.94
N LEU A 455 -28.85 0.86 -36.34
CA LEU A 455 -28.71 0.99 -34.89
C LEU A 455 -29.78 1.91 -34.29
N ILE A 456 -30.03 3.06 -34.93
CA ILE A 456 -31.07 4.01 -34.49
C ILE A 456 -32.47 3.39 -34.60
N ALA A 457 -32.77 2.72 -35.71
CA ALA A 457 -34.07 2.06 -35.89
C ALA A 457 -34.32 0.98 -34.83
N ALA A 458 -33.31 0.16 -34.53
CA ALA A 458 -33.36 -0.83 -33.47
C ALA A 458 -33.50 -0.19 -32.08
N ALA A 459 -32.88 0.97 -31.84
CA ALA A 459 -33.07 1.71 -30.58
C ALA A 459 -34.51 2.23 -30.42
N ILE A 460 -35.10 2.81 -31.47
CA ILE A 460 -36.49 3.27 -31.46
C ILE A 460 -37.44 2.11 -31.12
N GLU A 461 -37.30 0.96 -31.79
CA GLU A 461 -38.14 -0.21 -31.54
C GLU A 461 -38.04 -0.69 -30.08
N ARG A 462 -36.86 -0.61 -29.47
CA ARG A 462 -36.64 -1.02 -28.08
C ARG A 462 -37.32 -0.10 -27.06
N VAL A 463 -37.31 1.21 -27.28
CA VAL A 463 -37.85 2.18 -26.30
C VAL A 463 -39.28 2.65 -26.60
N GLN A 464 -39.88 2.26 -27.74
CA GLN A 464 -41.17 2.80 -28.17
C GLN A 464 -42.30 2.65 -27.14
N ASP A 465 -42.28 1.58 -26.33
CA ASP A 465 -43.32 1.27 -25.34
C ASP A 465 -42.95 1.76 -23.92
N ASP A 466 -41.65 1.89 -23.62
CA ASP A 466 -41.13 2.18 -22.26
C ASP A 466 -40.70 3.66 -22.08
N ASP A 467 -40.28 4.35 -23.15
CA ASP A 467 -39.84 5.74 -23.15
C ASP A 467 -40.19 6.44 -24.49
N ALA A 468 -41.45 6.91 -24.56
CA ALA A 468 -42.00 7.55 -25.76
C ALA A 468 -41.28 8.85 -26.16
N ASP A 469 -40.70 9.57 -25.20
CA ASP A 469 -40.00 10.85 -25.46
C ASP A 469 -38.65 10.59 -26.14
N THR A 470 -37.89 9.62 -25.64
CA THR A 470 -36.63 9.17 -26.28
C THR A 470 -36.92 8.58 -27.66
N ALA A 471 -37.95 7.75 -27.79
CA ALA A 471 -38.36 7.17 -29.08
C ALA A 471 -38.71 8.25 -30.12
N SER A 472 -39.46 9.29 -29.72
CA SER A 472 -39.84 10.42 -30.58
C SER A 472 -38.62 11.23 -31.02
N THR A 473 -37.68 11.49 -30.10
CA THR A 473 -36.43 12.20 -30.37
C THR A 473 -35.56 11.43 -31.38
N LEU A 474 -35.35 10.14 -31.15
CA LEU A 474 -34.62 9.27 -32.08
C LEU A 474 -35.31 9.20 -33.45
N ALA A 475 -36.64 9.12 -33.49
CA ALA A 475 -37.39 9.13 -34.74
C ALA A 475 -37.25 10.46 -35.51
N ALA A 476 -37.09 11.59 -34.82
CA ALA A 476 -36.79 12.88 -35.45
C ALA A 476 -35.38 12.92 -36.05
N LEU A 477 -34.39 12.48 -35.28
CA LEU A 477 -32.99 12.41 -35.73
C LEU A 477 -32.81 11.40 -36.88
N LEU A 478 -33.53 10.27 -36.86
CA LEU A 478 -33.54 9.30 -37.95
C LEU A 478 -34.09 9.89 -39.25
N ARG A 479 -35.09 10.79 -39.18
CA ARG A 479 -35.61 11.48 -40.37
C ARG A 479 -34.57 12.36 -41.04
N SER A 480 -33.67 13.01 -40.28
CA SER A 480 -32.59 13.82 -40.85
C SER A 480 -31.48 12.98 -41.52
N VAL A 481 -31.21 11.76 -41.05
CA VAL A 481 -30.16 10.89 -41.62
C VAL A 481 -30.68 9.93 -42.69
N GLY A 482 -31.99 9.71 -42.77
CA GLY A 482 -32.66 8.79 -43.69
C GLY A 482 -33.00 7.44 -43.05
N ARG A 483 -34.05 6.77 -43.55
CA ARG A 483 -34.44 5.43 -43.07
C ARG A 483 -33.46 4.36 -43.58
N PRO A 484 -33.20 3.30 -42.80
CA PRO A 484 -32.42 2.15 -43.28
C PRO A 484 -33.13 1.46 -44.45
N GLN A 485 -32.36 0.87 -45.36
CA GLN A 485 -32.86 0.05 -46.46
C GLN A 485 -33.45 -1.26 -45.93
N ASP A 486 -34.55 -1.71 -46.54
CA ASP A 486 -35.14 -3.00 -46.23
C ASP A 486 -34.13 -4.13 -46.48
N ARG A 487 -33.91 -4.99 -45.48
CA ARG A 487 -33.12 -6.21 -45.65
C ARG A 487 -33.79 -7.05 -46.74
N ALA A 488 -33.11 -7.29 -47.86
CA ALA A 488 -33.59 -8.25 -48.85
C ALA A 488 -33.82 -9.60 -48.15
N GLU A 489 -35.08 -10.01 -48.01
CA GLU A 489 -35.43 -11.29 -47.38
C GLU A 489 -34.66 -12.42 -48.06
N ASN A 490 -33.80 -13.08 -47.30
CA ASN A 490 -33.07 -14.25 -47.76
C ASN A 490 -34.00 -15.47 -47.73
N THR A 491 -35.11 -15.41 -48.49
CA THR A 491 -35.93 -16.58 -48.80
C THR A 491 -35.18 -17.41 -49.86
N GLN A 492 -34.25 -18.24 -49.39
CA GLN A 492 -33.63 -19.31 -50.19
C GLN A 492 -34.69 -20.35 -50.59
N LYS A 493 -35.47 -20.06 -51.64
CA LYS A 493 -35.92 -21.08 -52.60
C LYS A 493 -35.07 -20.93 -53.85
N ARG A 494 -34.15 -21.89 -54.02
CA ARG A 494 -33.41 -22.25 -55.24
C ARG A 494 -33.88 -21.50 -56.51
N ARG A 495 -33.08 -20.53 -56.97
CA ARG A 495 -33.06 -20.09 -58.38
C ARG A 495 -31.62 -20.21 -58.90
N PRO A 496 -31.43 -20.65 -60.16
CA PRO A 496 -30.10 -20.86 -60.72
C PRO A 496 -29.43 -19.54 -61.09
N ALA A 497 -28.09 -19.59 -61.11
CA ALA A 497 -27.16 -18.49 -61.23
C ALA A 497 -27.53 -17.42 -62.27
N GLY A 498 -27.75 -16.21 -61.78
CA GLY A 498 -27.91 -14.98 -62.54
C GLY A 498 -27.82 -13.78 -61.60
N VAL A 499 -26.63 -13.20 -61.52
CA VAL A 499 -26.23 -11.92 -60.87
C VAL A 499 -27.32 -11.25 -60.01
N ALA A 500 -27.29 -11.51 -58.70
CA ALA A 500 -28.01 -10.69 -57.73
C ALA A 500 -27.25 -9.36 -57.58
N LYS A 501 -27.79 -8.27 -58.14
CA LYS A 501 -27.40 -6.91 -57.77
C LYS A 501 -27.78 -6.73 -56.30
N HIS A 502 -26.80 -6.69 -55.40
CA HIS A 502 -27.00 -6.02 -54.11
C HIS A 502 -27.40 -4.57 -54.45
N SER A 503 -28.48 -4.05 -53.86
CA SER A 503 -28.79 -2.62 -53.99
C SER A 503 -27.56 -1.83 -53.53
N ALA A 504 -27.05 -0.94 -54.37
CA ALA A 504 -25.91 -0.11 -53.99
C ALA A 504 -26.34 0.79 -52.82
N ILE A 505 -25.56 0.77 -51.74
CA ILE A 505 -25.78 1.67 -50.60
C ILE A 505 -25.53 3.11 -51.08
N PRO A 506 -26.49 4.04 -50.94
CA PRO A 506 -26.35 5.42 -51.38
C PRO A 506 -25.23 6.13 -50.62
N ALA A 507 -24.54 7.04 -51.30
CA ALA A 507 -23.53 7.87 -50.67
C ALA A 507 -24.13 8.70 -49.52
N ALA A 508 -23.49 8.67 -48.34
CA ALA A 508 -23.88 9.50 -47.21
C ALA A 508 -23.46 10.96 -47.43
N SER A 509 -24.36 11.92 -47.19
CA SER A 509 -24.01 13.35 -47.29
C SER A 509 -23.25 13.82 -46.03
N PRO A 510 -22.41 14.87 -46.14
CA PRO A 510 -21.72 15.45 -44.98
C PRO A 510 -22.66 15.84 -43.83
N GLU A 511 -23.84 16.37 -44.15
CA GLU A 511 -24.86 16.76 -43.15
C GLU A 511 -25.43 15.55 -42.41
N GLN A 512 -25.61 14.42 -43.10
CA GLN A 512 -26.06 13.17 -42.46
C GLN A 512 -25.00 12.65 -41.49
N ILE A 513 -23.73 12.71 -41.86
CA ILE A 513 -22.61 12.32 -41.02
C ILE A 513 -22.52 13.22 -39.78
N GLU A 514 -22.69 14.53 -39.95
CA GLU A 514 -22.69 15.49 -38.85
C GLU A 514 -23.80 15.19 -37.83
N VAL A 515 -25.01 14.84 -38.30
CA VAL A 515 -26.11 14.43 -37.41
C VAL A 515 -25.80 13.12 -36.69
N LEU A 516 -25.23 12.11 -37.38
CA LEU A 516 -24.82 10.83 -36.76
C LEU A 516 -23.77 11.03 -35.65
N LEU A 517 -22.88 12.03 -35.79
CA LEU A 517 -21.82 12.33 -34.82
C LEU A 517 -22.19 13.42 -33.80
N SER A 518 -23.44 13.91 -33.83
CA SER A 518 -23.90 15.00 -32.96
C SER A 518 -24.06 14.59 -31.50
N SER A 519 -23.93 15.56 -30.58
CA SER A 519 -24.18 15.35 -29.15
C SER A 519 -25.61 14.91 -28.85
N ASP A 520 -26.58 15.43 -29.61
CA ASP A 520 -28.01 15.14 -29.42
C ASP A 520 -28.31 13.68 -29.79
N MET A 521 -27.71 13.18 -30.88
CA MET A 521 -27.79 11.76 -31.26
C MET A 521 -27.14 10.87 -30.22
N ALA A 522 -25.94 11.22 -29.74
CA ALA A 522 -25.25 10.44 -28.70
C ALA A 522 -26.07 10.35 -27.41
N ALA A 523 -26.66 11.46 -26.95
CA ALA A 523 -27.51 11.49 -25.75
C ALA A 523 -28.78 10.63 -25.91
N ALA A 524 -29.46 10.74 -27.05
CA ALA A 524 -30.68 9.96 -27.32
C ALA A 524 -30.38 8.45 -27.46
N MET A 525 -29.28 8.08 -28.09
CA MET A 525 -28.85 6.68 -28.21
C MET A 525 -28.42 6.09 -26.86
N ALA A 526 -27.74 6.87 -26.01
CA ALA A 526 -27.38 6.45 -24.67
C ALA A 526 -28.61 6.24 -23.76
N ALA A 527 -29.64 7.06 -23.90
CA ALA A 527 -30.92 6.88 -23.19
C ALA A 527 -31.64 5.60 -23.62
N ALA A 528 -31.48 5.20 -24.89
CA ALA A 528 -32.07 4.00 -25.47
C ALA A 528 -31.12 2.81 -25.55
N ASP A 529 -30.07 2.72 -24.74
CA ASP A 529 -29.08 1.62 -24.80
C ASP A 529 -29.65 0.30 -24.20
N ASP A 530 -29.40 -0.85 -24.83
CA ASP A 530 -29.79 -2.18 -24.34
C ASP A 530 -28.73 -2.81 -23.43
N LYS A 531 -27.61 -2.10 -23.22
CA LYS A 531 -26.52 -2.47 -22.33
C LYS A 531 -25.97 -3.88 -22.58
N PRO A 532 -25.43 -4.15 -23.77
CA PRO A 532 -24.88 -5.46 -24.08
C PRO A 532 -23.69 -5.81 -23.16
N PHE A 533 -23.65 -7.06 -22.70
CA PHE A 533 -22.69 -7.56 -21.71
C PHE A 533 -22.71 -6.81 -20.36
N GLU A 534 -23.87 -6.29 -19.96
CA GLU A 534 -24.05 -5.62 -18.66
C GLU A 534 -23.54 -6.50 -17.50
N VAL A 535 -22.65 -5.92 -16.71
CA VAL A 535 -22.12 -6.51 -15.49
C VAL A 535 -22.15 -5.48 -14.38
N SER A 536 -22.33 -5.93 -13.15
CA SER A 536 -22.26 -5.08 -11.96
C SER A 536 -21.31 -5.70 -10.95
N ALA A 537 -20.52 -4.85 -10.29
CA ALA A 537 -19.71 -5.25 -9.15
C ALA A 537 -20.58 -5.72 -7.97
N PRO A 538 -20.01 -6.46 -7.00
CA PRO A 538 -20.65 -6.69 -5.72
C PRO A 538 -21.13 -5.38 -5.09
N ILE A 539 -22.23 -5.45 -4.35
CA ILE A 539 -22.76 -4.28 -3.63
C ILE A 539 -21.83 -3.92 -2.47
N HIS A 540 -21.41 -2.66 -2.42
CA HIS A 540 -20.66 -2.09 -1.31
C HIS A 540 -21.59 -1.39 -0.31
N LEU A 541 -21.24 -1.49 0.98
CA LEU A 541 -22.03 -0.93 2.07
C LEU A 541 -21.49 0.45 2.48
N LEU A 542 -22.41 1.34 2.85
CA LEU A 542 -22.11 2.69 3.36
C LEU A 542 -22.98 2.98 4.59
N THR A 543 -22.38 3.52 5.65
CA THR A 543 -23.08 4.10 6.79
C THR A 543 -22.90 5.61 6.76
N VAL A 544 -24.02 6.35 6.81
CA VAL A 544 -24.05 7.81 6.79
C VAL A 544 -24.55 8.30 8.15
N ASP A 545 -23.67 8.91 8.93
CA ASP A 545 -23.99 9.47 10.25
C ASP A 545 -24.20 11.00 10.17
N ARG A 546 -24.66 11.60 11.27
CA ARG A 546 -24.70 13.07 11.42
C ARG A 546 -23.31 13.65 11.66
N ARG A 547 -23.15 14.97 11.52
CA ARG A 547 -21.85 15.66 11.59
C ARG A 547 -21.10 15.40 12.90
N GLU A 548 -21.82 15.29 14.03
CA GLU A 548 -21.24 15.08 15.37
C GLU A 548 -20.53 13.72 15.49
N ALA A 549 -20.77 12.78 14.56
CA ALA A 549 -20.00 11.55 14.43
C ALA A 549 -18.53 11.81 14.09
N ARG A 550 -18.19 12.97 13.52
CA ARG A 550 -16.84 13.37 13.08
C ARG A 550 -16.33 14.64 13.75
N PHE A 551 -17.22 15.54 14.17
CA PHE A 551 -16.85 16.81 14.77
C PHE A 551 -17.64 17.11 16.03
N ALA A 552 -16.97 17.03 17.18
CA ALA A 552 -17.52 17.39 18.48
C ALA A 552 -16.40 17.55 19.51
N SER A 553 -16.63 18.41 20.49
CA SER A 553 -15.77 18.63 21.65
C SER A 553 -16.47 18.07 22.89
N TRP A 554 -15.82 17.13 23.58
CA TRP A 554 -16.41 16.37 24.69
C TRP A 554 -15.89 16.83 26.05
N TYR A 555 -16.79 17.02 27.01
CA TYR A 555 -16.47 17.34 28.39
C TYR A 555 -17.05 16.24 29.30
N GLU A 556 -16.17 15.49 29.97
CA GLU A 556 -16.55 14.48 30.95
C GLU A 556 -16.60 15.07 32.35
N LEU A 557 -17.71 14.86 33.07
CA LEU A 557 -17.87 15.29 34.45
C LEU A 557 -18.61 14.26 35.31
N PHE A 558 -18.43 14.33 36.64
CA PHE A 558 -19.18 13.51 37.60
C PHE A 558 -20.28 14.37 38.23
N PRO A 559 -21.58 14.15 37.91
CA PRO A 559 -22.67 14.99 38.44
C PRO A 559 -22.67 15.12 39.97
N ARG A 560 -22.33 14.02 40.66
CA ARG A 560 -22.24 13.95 42.13
C ARG A 560 -21.20 14.87 42.77
N SER A 561 -20.30 15.47 42.00
CA SER A 561 -19.27 16.39 42.49
C SER A 561 -19.60 17.88 42.29
N TYR A 562 -20.72 18.20 41.64
CA TYR A 562 -21.07 19.58 41.32
C TYR A 562 -21.87 20.29 42.41
N SER A 563 -22.05 19.66 43.57
CA SER A 563 -22.68 20.32 44.72
C SER A 563 -21.96 21.64 45.05
N PRO A 564 -22.71 22.73 45.31
CA PRO A 564 -22.10 23.98 45.78
C PRO A 564 -21.51 23.84 47.20
N VAL A 565 -21.84 22.76 47.92
CA VAL A 565 -21.33 22.48 49.27
C VAL A 565 -20.27 21.37 49.21
N PRO A 566 -19.02 21.63 49.65
CA PRO A 566 -17.97 20.63 49.63
C PRO A 566 -18.35 19.34 50.36
N ARG A 567 -17.98 18.19 49.76
CA ARG A 567 -18.24 16.83 50.27
C ARG A 567 -19.73 16.44 50.38
N GLN A 568 -20.63 17.19 49.78
CA GLN A 568 -22.01 16.76 49.58
C GLN A 568 -22.21 16.18 48.18
N HIS A 569 -23.16 15.26 48.05
CA HIS A 569 -23.56 14.69 46.78
C HIS A 569 -24.28 15.75 45.92
N GLY A 570 -23.76 16.01 44.73
CA GLY A 570 -24.39 16.90 43.74
C GLY A 570 -25.60 16.27 43.06
N ARG A 571 -26.48 17.10 42.52
CA ARG A 571 -27.72 16.73 41.82
C ARG A 571 -27.67 17.17 40.36
N PHE A 572 -28.62 16.70 39.54
CA PHE A 572 -28.70 17.16 38.15
C PHE A 572 -28.90 18.68 38.01
N VAL A 573 -29.65 19.31 38.94
CA VAL A 573 -29.81 20.78 38.96
C VAL A 573 -28.48 21.53 39.17
N ASP A 574 -27.52 20.93 39.89
CA ASP A 574 -26.21 21.53 40.09
C ASP A 574 -25.36 21.46 38.80
N VAL A 575 -25.57 20.41 37.98
CA VAL A 575 -24.98 20.34 36.63
C VAL A 575 -25.62 21.38 35.71
N ILE A 576 -26.95 21.56 35.76
CA ILE A 576 -27.65 22.61 35.00
C ILE A 576 -27.02 23.97 35.26
N ALA A 577 -26.74 24.30 36.53
CA ALA A 577 -26.09 25.56 36.91
C ALA A 577 -24.68 25.75 36.30
N ARG A 578 -24.00 24.68 35.90
CA ARG A 578 -22.67 24.72 35.26
C ARG A 578 -22.72 24.80 33.73
N LEU A 579 -23.83 24.42 33.09
CA LEU A 579 -23.94 24.39 31.62
C LEU A 579 -23.48 25.67 30.91
N PRO A 580 -23.76 26.90 31.41
CA PRO A 580 -23.28 28.12 30.77
C PRO A 580 -21.76 28.16 30.61
N ALA A 581 -21.00 27.77 31.64
CA ALA A 581 -19.54 27.80 31.60
C ALA A 581 -18.96 26.73 30.67
N ILE A 582 -19.58 25.55 30.61
CA ILE A 582 -19.17 24.46 29.70
C ILE A 582 -19.45 24.86 28.24
N ARG A 583 -20.61 25.49 27.98
CA ARG A 583 -20.94 26.09 26.68
C ARG A 583 -19.92 27.15 26.28
N ASP A 584 -19.54 28.04 27.21
CA ASP A 584 -18.60 29.13 26.94
C ASP A 584 -17.19 28.62 26.64
N MET A 585 -16.79 27.49 27.22
CA MET A 585 -15.60 26.74 26.81
C MET A 585 -15.72 26.10 25.42
N GLY A 586 -16.90 26.09 24.82
CA GLY A 586 -17.12 25.63 23.46
C GLY A 586 -17.25 24.12 23.31
N PHE A 587 -17.73 23.41 24.34
CA PHE A 587 -18.05 22.00 24.24
C PHE A 587 -19.40 21.76 23.55
N ASP A 588 -19.54 20.58 22.95
CA ASP A 588 -20.73 20.13 22.21
C ASP A 588 -21.36 18.89 22.87
N VAL A 589 -20.58 18.09 23.62
CA VAL A 589 -21.04 16.86 24.27
C VAL A 589 -20.65 16.85 25.74
N LEU A 590 -21.63 16.64 26.61
CA LEU A 590 -21.46 16.40 28.03
C LEU A 590 -21.50 14.89 28.31
N TYR A 591 -20.36 14.30 28.63
CA TYR A 591 -20.24 12.88 28.94
C TYR A 591 -20.31 12.67 30.46
N MET A 592 -21.17 11.75 30.90
CA MET A 592 -21.28 11.38 32.31
C MET A 592 -20.93 9.90 32.50
N PRO A 593 -20.16 9.55 33.55
CA PRO A 593 -20.09 8.20 34.08
C PRO A 593 -21.49 7.65 34.41
N PRO A 594 -21.63 6.35 34.73
CA PRO A 594 -22.94 5.79 35.04
C PRO A 594 -23.72 6.59 36.09
N ILE A 595 -24.96 6.94 35.78
CA ILE A 595 -25.87 7.74 36.63
C ILE A 595 -26.83 6.88 37.46
N HIS A 596 -26.55 5.58 37.55
CA HIS A 596 -27.42 4.56 38.12
C HIS A 596 -27.15 4.35 39.61
N PRO A 597 -28.06 3.72 40.37
CA PRO A 597 -27.81 3.32 41.76
C PRO A 597 -26.50 2.53 41.92
N ILE A 598 -25.76 2.77 43.01
CA ILE A 598 -24.45 2.16 43.25
C ILE A 598 -24.54 1.10 44.35
N GLY A 599 -23.98 -0.09 44.09
CA GLY A 599 -23.98 -1.21 45.04
C GLY A 599 -23.32 -0.90 46.39
N LEU A 600 -23.76 -1.59 47.44
CA LEU A 600 -23.23 -1.44 48.81
C LEU A 600 -22.24 -2.55 49.17
N ARG A 601 -22.46 -3.76 48.66
CA ARG A 601 -21.59 -4.91 48.90
C ARG A 601 -20.27 -4.76 48.14
N ASN A 602 -19.17 -5.00 48.85
CA ASN A 602 -17.80 -4.84 48.36
C ASN A 602 -17.49 -3.44 47.80
N ARG A 603 -18.29 -2.43 48.16
CA ARG A 603 -18.10 -1.05 47.69
C ARG A 603 -16.67 -0.58 47.94
N LYS A 604 -16.04 -0.03 46.90
CA LYS A 604 -14.71 0.58 46.99
C LYS A 604 -14.75 1.90 47.75
N GLY A 605 -13.78 2.08 48.64
CA GLY A 605 -13.54 3.35 49.34
C GLY A 605 -12.56 4.26 48.59
N ARG A 606 -12.27 5.42 49.20
CA ARG A 606 -11.34 6.43 48.64
C ARG A 606 -10.00 5.80 48.20
N ASN A 607 -9.42 6.34 47.13
CA ASN A 607 -8.17 5.81 46.53
C ASN A 607 -8.22 4.32 46.19
N ASN A 608 -9.39 3.82 45.74
CA ASN A 608 -9.59 2.41 45.36
C ASN A 608 -9.38 1.43 46.54
N ALA A 609 -9.66 1.88 47.77
CA ALA A 609 -9.58 1.01 48.95
C ALA A 609 -10.60 -0.12 48.88
N LEU A 610 -10.23 -1.32 49.34
CA LEU A 610 -11.12 -2.50 49.34
C LEU A 610 -12.29 -2.42 50.33
N GLN A 611 -12.23 -1.49 51.29
CA GLN A 611 -13.28 -1.26 52.27
C GLN A 611 -13.69 0.21 52.18
N ALA A 612 -14.97 0.45 51.91
CA ALA A 612 -15.58 1.77 51.97
C ALA A 612 -15.83 2.21 53.41
N GLY A 613 -15.56 3.49 53.70
CA GLY A 613 -16.09 4.15 54.89
C GLY A 613 -17.61 4.38 54.79
N PRO A 614 -18.27 4.78 55.90
CA PRO A 614 -19.72 4.98 55.92
C PRO A 614 -20.21 6.07 54.96
N ASP A 615 -19.35 7.07 54.68
CA ASP A 615 -19.68 8.21 53.82
C ASP A 615 -19.06 8.10 52.41
N ASP A 616 -18.41 6.98 52.08
CA ASP A 616 -17.77 6.80 50.78
C ASP A 616 -18.83 6.51 49.70
N PRO A 617 -18.86 7.29 48.60
CA PRO A 617 -19.91 7.15 47.58
C PRO A 617 -19.72 5.93 46.67
N GLY A 618 -18.55 5.28 46.72
CA GLY A 618 -18.23 4.16 45.84
C GLY A 618 -17.97 4.53 44.39
N SER A 619 -17.75 3.51 43.56
CA SER A 619 -17.55 3.65 42.11
C SER A 619 -18.90 3.73 41.40
N PRO A 620 -19.15 4.73 40.51
CA PRO A 620 -20.34 4.76 39.67
C PRO A 620 -20.47 3.53 38.77
N TYR A 621 -19.34 2.91 38.42
CA TYR A 621 -19.28 1.70 37.60
C TYR A 621 -19.76 0.43 38.33
N ALA A 622 -19.98 0.49 39.65
CA ALA A 622 -20.60 -0.58 40.43
C ALA A 622 -22.14 -0.48 40.38
N ILE A 623 -22.68 -0.59 39.16
CA ILE A 623 -24.09 -0.35 38.82
C ILE A 623 -24.99 -1.38 39.49
N GLY A 624 -26.03 -0.92 40.17
CA GLY A 624 -27.11 -1.72 40.71
C GLY A 624 -27.19 -1.68 42.24
N SER A 625 -28.37 -1.40 42.75
CA SER A 625 -28.73 -1.59 44.17
C SER A 625 -30.18 -2.09 44.25
N ALA A 626 -30.74 -2.17 45.46
CA ALA A 626 -32.16 -2.41 45.64
C ALA A 626 -33.07 -1.34 45.00
N GLU A 627 -32.51 -0.17 44.67
CA GLU A 627 -33.22 0.99 44.12
C GLU A 627 -33.32 0.96 42.58
N GLY A 628 -32.58 0.06 41.91
CA GLY A 628 -32.65 -0.10 40.45
C GLY A 628 -31.33 -0.53 39.80
N GLY A 629 -31.38 -0.72 38.48
CA GLY A 629 -30.26 -1.15 37.64
C GLY A 629 -29.91 -0.14 36.55
N HIS A 630 -29.53 -0.62 35.36
CA HIS A 630 -29.12 0.20 34.21
C HIS A 630 -30.20 1.12 33.61
N ASP A 631 -31.47 0.92 33.96
CA ASP A 631 -32.63 1.71 33.55
C ASP A 631 -33.15 2.66 34.65
N ALA A 632 -32.41 2.78 35.77
CA ALA A 632 -32.75 3.63 36.89
C ALA A 632 -31.76 4.81 37.06
N VAL A 633 -32.24 5.88 37.66
CA VAL A 633 -31.42 7.03 38.11
C VAL A 633 -31.03 6.83 39.57
N HIS A 634 -29.78 7.16 39.93
CA HIS A 634 -29.32 7.15 41.32
C HIS A 634 -30.17 8.14 42.16
N PRO A 635 -30.79 7.72 43.28
CA PRO A 635 -31.75 8.56 44.01
C PRO A 635 -31.17 9.90 44.50
N GLU A 636 -29.88 9.94 44.87
CA GLU A 636 -29.23 11.18 45.28
C GLU A 636 -28.96 12.17 44.13
N LEU A 637 -28.95 11.72 42.87
CA LEU A 637 -28.84 12.63 41.71
C LEU A 637 -30.18 13.33 41.42
N GLY A 638 -31.30 12.65 41.72
CA GLY A 638 -32.65 13.10 41.45
C GLY A 638 -33.53 11.97 40.91
N THR A 639 -34.56 12.35 40.17
CA THR A 639 -35.52 11.46 39.50
C THR A 639 -35.25 11.38 38.00
N LEU A 640 -36.02 10.53 37.30
CA LEU A 640 -36.00 10.50 35.83
C LEU A 640 -36.45 11.84 35.23
N ASP A 641 -37.43 12.52 35.84
CA ASP A 641 -37.90 13.83 35.39
C ASP A 641 -36.81 14.90 35.52
N ASP A 642 -36.03 14.86 36.61
CA ASP A 642 -34.88 15.76 36.79
C ASP A 642 -33.79 15.50 35.73
N PHE A 643 -33.63 14.25 35.27
CA PHE A 643 -32.73 13.93 34.17
C PHE A 643 -33.25 14.42 32.82
N GLN A 644 -34.56 14.29 32.56
CA GLN A 644 -35.19 14.84 31.37
C GLN A 644 -35.07 16.37 31.31
N GLU A 645 -35.17 17.03 32.47
CA GLU A 645 -34.94 18.47 32.59
C GLU A 645 -33.49 18.83 32.24
N LEU A 646 -32.51 18.09 32.78
CA LEU A 646 -31.10 18.26 32.40
C LEU A 646 -30.86 18.06 30.90
N LEU A 647 -31.50 17.07 30.28
CA LEU A 647 -31.44 16.86 28.82
C LEU A 647 -31.99 18.07 28.06
N ARG A 648 -33.12 18.63 28.50
CA ARG A 648 -33.73 19.83 27.89
C ARG A 648 -32.79 21.03 27.99
N GLU A 649 -32.32 21.35 29.19
CA GLU A 649 -31.42 22.47 29.44
C GLU A 649 -30.09 22.32 28.67
N THR A 650 -29.52 21.11 28.63
CA THR A 650 -28.28 20.84 27.88
C THR A 650 -28.46 21.15 26.37
N ARG A 651 -29.61 20.78 25.79
CA ARG A 651 -29.95 21.09 24.39
C ARG A 651 -30.19 22.57 24.15
N GLU A 652 -30.84 23.28 25.08
CA GLU A 652 -31.01 24.74 25.02
C GLU A 652 -29.67 25.47 25.02
N HIS A 653 -28.65 24.88 25.65
CA HIS A 653 -27.26 25.32 25.59
C HIS A 653 -26.48 24.84 24.36
N GLY A 654 -27.11 24.15 23.41
CA GLY A 654 -26.49 23.67 22.18
C GLY A 654 -25.57 22.47 22.36
N MET A 655 -25.73 21.71 23.44
CA MET A 655 -24.95 20.51 23.75
C MET A 655 -25.83 19.25 23.79
N GLU A 656 -25.19 18.09 23.76
CA GLU A 656 -25.84 16.78 23.94
C GLU A 656 -25.26 16.01 25.11
N ILE A 657 -26.05 15.13 25.73
CA ILE A 657 -25.56 14.23 26.77
C ILE A 657 -25.13 12.90 26.14
N ALA A 658 -23.93 12.46 26.50
CA ALA A 658 -23.45 11.10 26.30
C ALA A 658 -23.50 10.34 27.63
N LEU A 659 -24.21 9.22 27.65
CA LEU A 659 -24.23 8.34 28.83
C LEU A 659 -23.20 7.21 28.71
N ASP A 660 -22.56 6.89 29.82
CA ASP A 660 -21.78 5.67 29.92
C ASP A 660 -22.70 4.43 29.83
N PHE A 661 -22.31 3.46 29.02
CA PHE A 661 -22.93 2.15 28.94
C PHE A 661 -21.93 1.07 29.33
N ALA A 662 -21.89 0.76 30.63
CA ALA A 662 -21.06 -0.30 31.20
C ALA A 662 -21.85 -1.59 31.43
N ILE A 663 -21.53 -2.62 30.64
CA ILE A 663 -22.11 -3.96 30.79
C ILE A 663 -21.39 -4.70 31.92
N GLN A 664 -21.84 -4.44 33.14
CA GLN A 664 -21.42 -5.04 34.40
C GLN A 664 -22.42 -4.71 35.50
N CYS A 665 -22.39 -5.46 36.59
CA CYS A 665 -23.33 -5.33 37.71
C CYS A 665 -22.57 -5.35 39.04
N SER A 666 -23.04 -4.58 40.02
CA SER A 666 -22.66 -4.79 41.41
C SER A 666 -23.25 -6.12 41.93
N PRO A 667 -22.72 -6.68 43.03
CA PRO A 667 -23.33 -7.84 43.69
C PRO A 667 -24.76 -7.63 44.21
N ASP A 668 -25.24 -6.39 44.25
CA ASP A 668 -26.59 -6.02 44.70
C ASP A 668 -27.54 -5.68 43.54
N HIS A 669 -27.09 -5.77 42.28
CA HIS A 669 -27.91 -5.46 41.12
C HIS A 669 -29.12 -6.41 40.99
N PRO A 670 -30.33 -5.92 40.67
CA PRO A 670 -31.55 -6.75 40.63
C PRO A 670 -31.45 -7.98 39.72
N TRP A 671 -30.76 -7.86 38.57
CA TRP A 671 -30.50 -8.97 37.64
C TRP A 671 -29.82 -10.19 38.28
N LEU A 672 -29.03 -10.06 39.36
CA LEU A 672 -28.42 -11.24 40.01
C LEU A 672 -29.48 -12.16 40.63
N SER A 673 -30.58 -11.57 41.10
CA SER A 673 -31.72 -12.31 41.67
C SER A 673 -32.79 -12.67 40.64
N GLN A 674 -33.05 -11.77 39.70
CA GLN A 674 -34.10 -11.92 38.67
C GLN A 674 -33.66 -12.80 37.51
N HIS A 675 -32.38 -12.72 37.16
CA HIS A 675 -31.74 -13.41 36.04
C HIS A 675 -30.39 -14.03 36.47
N PRO A 676 -30.39 -14.94 37.46
CA PRO A 676 -29.16 -15.62 37.88
C PRO A 676 -28.49 -16.36 36.71
N GLU A 677 -29.27 -16.77 35.72
CA GLU A 677 -28.81 -17.30 34.44
C GLU A 677 -28.14 -16.25 33.55
N TRP A 678 -27.85 -15.02 33.95
CA TRP A 678 -26.97 -14.16 33.15
C TRP A 678 -25.53 -14.18 33.63
N PHE A 679 -25.23 -14.87 34.72
CA PHE A 679 -23.92 -14.81 35.38
C PHE A 679 -23.25 -16.19 35.47
N ASP A 680 -21.92 -16.18 35.60
CA ASP A 680 -21.10 -17.37 35.85
C ASP A 680 -20.92 -17.56 37.36
N TRP A 681 -21.53 -18.61 37.89
CA TRP A 681 -21.49 -18.97 39.31
C TRP A 681 -20.45 -20.06 39.54
N ARG A 682 -19.60 -19.88 40.54
CA ARG A 682 -18.66 -20.92 40.97
C ARG A 682 -19.41 -22.09 41.61
N ALA A 683 -18.73 -23.23 41.71
CA ALA A 683 -19.31 -24.45 42.28
C ALA A 683 -19.78 -24.30 43.74
N ASP A 684 -19.23 -23.34 44.48
CA ASP A 684 -19.63 -22.99 45.85
C ASP A 684 -20.76 -21.94 45.93
N GLY A 685 -21.30 -21.51 44.79
CA GLY A 685 -22.33 -20.48 44.69
C GLY A 685 -21.82 -19.05 44.79
N SER A 686 -20.51 -18.81 44.82
CA SER A 686 -19.93 -17.46 44.77
C SER A 686 -19.75 -16.98 43.32
N LEU A 687 -19.71 -15.65 43.11
CA LEU A 687 -19.50 -15.04 41.80
C LEU A 687 -18.00 -14.81 41.54
N ARG A 688 -17.60 -14.84 40.26
CA ARG A 688 -16.29 -14.34 39.83
C ARG A 688 -16.36 -12.83 39.65
N TYR A 689 -15.53 -12.09 40.38
CA TYR A 689 -15.34 -10.66 40.17
C TYR A 689 -14.81 -10.37 38.78
N ALA A 690 -15.12 -9.18 38.25
CA ALA A 690 -14.53 -8.74 36.99
C ALA A 690 -13.04 -8.42 37.18
N GLU A 691 -12.24 -8.75 36.17
CA GLU A 691 -10.82 -8.43 36.13
C GLU A 691 -10.44 -7.94 34.72
N ASN A 692 -9.54 -6.97 34.66
CA ASN A 692 -8.82 -6.60 33.44
C ASN A 692 -7.33 -6.54 33.78
N PRO A 693 -6.61 -7.69 33.75
CA PRO A 693 -5.29 -7.81 34.35
C PRO A 693 -4.33 -6.69 33.92
N PRO A 694 -3.63 -6.02 34.88
CA PRO A 694 -3.54 -6.36 36.30
C PRO A 694 -4.67 -5.79 37.20
N LYS A 695 -5.64 -5.04 36.68
CA LYS A 695 -6.74 -4.44 37.47
C LYS A 695 -7.74 -5.51 37.92
N ARG A 696 -8.16 -5.44 39.20
CA ARG A 696 -9.23 -6.26 39.80
C ARG A 696 -10.34 -5.36 40.29
N TYR A 697 -11.58 -5.80 40.10
CA TYR A 697 -12.77 -5.03 40.44
C TYR A 697 -13.70 -5.87 41.33
N GLU A 698 -13.41 -5.90 42.63
CA GLU A 698 -14.12 -6.70 43.63
C GLU A 698 -15.57 -6.24 43.89
N ASP A 699 -15.91 -5.03 43.44
CA ASP A 699 -17.21 -4.36 43.53
C ASP A 699 -18.15 -4.67 42.36
N ILE A 700 -17.70 -5.44 41.36
CA ILE A 700 -18.49 -5.77 40.16
C ILE A 700 -18.33 -7.21 39.68
N VAL A 701 -19.35 -7.67 38.96
CA VAL A 701 -19.44 -8.96 38.27
C VAL A 701 -19.90 -8.72 36.83
N ASN A 702 -19.43 -9.56 35.91
CA ASN A 702 -19.81 -9.46 34.49
C ASN A 702 -20.90 -10.48 34.13
N PRO A 703 -21.90 -10.08 33.34
CA PRO A 703 -22.74 -11.05 32.63
C PRO A 703 -21.90 -11.96 31.75
N ASP A 704 -22.28 -13.23 31.67
CA ASP A 704 -21.59 -14.25 30.88
C ASP A 704 -22.20 -14.36 29.47
N PHE A 705 -21.34 -14.10 28.49
CA PHE A 705 -21.68 -14.16 27.07
C PHE A 705 -21.32 -15.50 26.41
N TYR A 706 -20.60 -16.40 27.09
CA TYR A 706 -19.88 -17.51 26.44
C TYR A 706 -20.29 -18.92 26.87
N THR A 707 -20.99 -19.12 28.01
CA THR A 707 -21.34 -20.48 28.43
C THR A 707 -22.24 -21.21 27.43
N ALA A 708 -21.95 -22.51 27.22
CA ALA A 708 -22.57 -23.41 26.27
C ALA A 708 -24.04 -23.81 26.58
N ALA A 709 -24.71 -23.13 27.52
CA ALA A 709 -26.04 -23.49 28.04
C ALA A 709 -27.23 -23.09 27.15
N GLY A 710 -27.02 -22.93 25.83
CA GLY A 710 -28.07 -22.76 24.83
C GLY A 710 -28.20 -21.33 24.26
N THR A 711 -28.46 -21.24 22.95
CA THR A 711 -28.62 -19.99 22.17
C THR A 711 -29.75 -19.08 22.68
N THR A 712 -30.76 -19.63 23.36
CA THR A 712 -31.90 -18.89 23.92
C THR A 712 -31.51 -17.98 25.09
N ARG A 713 -30.57 -18.42 25.95
CA ARG A 713 -30.09 -17.67 27.13
C ARG A 713 -29.37 -16.39 26.69
N GLN A 714 -28.43 -16.52 25.75
CA GLN A 714 -27.68 -15.38 25.19
C GLN A 714 -28.58 -14.36 24.51
N ALA A 715 -29.60 -14.82 23.77
CA ALA A 715 -30.55 -13.93 23.11
C ALA A 715 -31.37 -13.08 24.10
N SER A 716 -31.70 -13.60 25.29
CA SER A 716 -32.43 -12.83 26.31
C SER A 716 -31.58 -11.70 26.91
N LEU A 717 -30.33 -11.97 27.26
CA LEU A 717 -29.37 -10.96 27.74
C LEU A 717 -29.13 -9.88 26.67
N TRP A 718 -28.93 -10.28 25.41
CA TRP A 718 -28.70 -9.32 24.32
C TRP A 718 -29.89 -8.38 24.13
N ARG A 719 -31.12 -8.92 24.19
CA ARG A 719 -32.35 -8.11 24.13
C ARG A 719 -32.45 -7.15 25.31
N ALA A 720 -32.24 -7.63 26.55
CA ALA A 720 -32.28 -6.77 27.74
C ALA A 720 -31.28 -5.61 27.65
N LEU A 721 -30.05 -5.88 27.22
CA LEU A 721 -29.02 -4.85 27.04
C LEU A 721 -29.36 -3.85 25.93
N ARG A 722 -29.94 -4.32 24.82
CA ARG A 722 -30.47 -3.43 23.77
C ARG A 722 -31.63 -2.59 24.31
N ASP A 723 -32.53 -3.19 25.09
CA ASP A 723 -33.73 -2.52 25.59
C ASP A 723 -33.37 -1.42 26.60
N VAL A 724 -32.29 -1.59 27.38
CA VAL A 724 -31.69 -0.50 28.18
C VAL A 724 -31.26 0.67 27.31
N VAL A 725 -30.55 0.42 26.20
CA VAL A 725 -30.11 1.49 25.28
C VAL A 725 -31.33 2.17 24.64
N VAL A 726 -32.31 1.39 24.19
CA VAL A 726 -33.56 1.92 23.60
C VAL A 726 -34.33 2.76 24.61
N PHE A 727 -34.44 2.33 25.87
CA PHE A 727 -35.07 3.09 26.94
C PHE A 727 -34.45 4.48 27.07
N TRP A 728 -33.12 4.59 27.15
CA TRP A 728 -32.45 5.90 27.24
C TRP A 728 -32.56 6.73 25.95
N VAL A 729 -32.62 6.08 24.78
CA VAL A 729 -32.96 6.76 23.52
C VAL A 729 -34.37 7.34 23.57
N GLU A 730 -35.36 6.64 24.12
CA GLU A 730 -36.71 7.15 24.30
C GLU A 730 -36.75 8.35 25.28
N GLN A 731 -35.86 8.38 26.28
CA GLN A 731 -35.70 9.54 27.17
C GLN A 731 -35.03 10.75 26.49
N GLY A 732 -34.37 10.55 25.35
CA GLY A 732 -33.74 11.61 24.56
C GLY A 732 -32.22 11.56 24.49
N VAL A 733 -31.57 10.53 25.04
CA VAL A 733 -30.12 10.32 24.88
C VAL A 733 -29.83 9.90 23.44
N ARG A 734 -28.78 10.46 22.84
CA ARG A 734 -28.39 10.14 21.45
C ARG A 734 -26.94 9.69 21.30
N ILE A 735 -26.19 9.64 22.40
CA ILE A 735 -24.79 9.27 22.40
C ILE A 735 -24.52 8.33 23.57
N PHE A 736 -23.83 7.22 23.30
CA PHE A 736 -23.40 6.27 24.32
C PHE A 736 -21.89 6.09 24.26
N ARG A 737 -21.21 6.37 25.38
CA ARG A 737 -19.81 5.96 25.59
C ARG A 737 -19.86 4.54 26.15
N VAL A 738 -19.39 3.57 25.39
CA VAL A 738 -19.47 2.16 25.78
C VAL A 738 -18.17 1.76 26.47
N ASP A 739 -18.29 1.29 27.70
CA ASP A 739 -17.17 0.86 28.53
C ASP A 739 -16.60 -0.50 28.08
N ASN A 740 -15.27 -0.56 27.88
CA ASN A 740 -14.52 -1.78 27.60
C ASN A 740 -15.21 -2.76 26.60
N PRO A 741 -15.70 -2.33 25.42
CA PRO A 741 -16.48 -3.18 24.53
C PRO A 741 -15.67 -4.36 23.98
N HIS A 742 -14.33 -4.26 23.99
CA HIS A 742 -13.42 -5.34 23.60
C HIS A 742 -13.47 -6.57 24.52
N THR A 743 -14.13 -6.48 25.67
CA THR A 743 -14.35 -7.61 26.61
C THR A 743 -15.63 -8.38 26.29
N LYS A 744 -16.48 -7.89 25.38
CA LYS A 744 -17.77 -8.49 24.98
C LYS A 744 -17.70 -8.95 23.52
N PRO A 745 -18.55 -9.91 23.07
CA PRO A 745 -18.45 -10.48 21.73
C PRO A 745 -18.68 -9.46 20.60
N LEU A 746 -17.88 -9.54 19.54
CA LEU A 746 -18.06 -8.71 18.35
C LEU A 746 -19.44 -8.86 17.67
N PRO A 747 -20.03 -10.07 17.53
CA PRO A 747 -21.35 -10.21 16.92
C PRO A 747 -22.47 -9.56 17.75
N PHE A 748 -22.32 -9.50 19.07
CA PHE A 748 -23.26 -8.81 19.95
C PHE A 748 -23.29 -7.31 19.61
N TRP A 749 -22.13 -6.66 19.54
CA TRP A 749 -22.06 -5.24 19.20
C TRP A 749 -22.58 -4.96 17.80
N GLN A 750 -22.21 -5.79 16.82
CA GLN A 750 -22.71 -5.66 15.45
C GLN A 750 -24.24 -5.70 15.40
N TRP A 751 -24.85 -6.62 16.15
CA TRP A 751 -26.30 -6.78 16.22
C TRP A 751 -26.96 -5.61 16.98
N LEU A 752 -26.48 -5.27 18.18
CA LEU A 752 -27.09 -4.24 19.03
C LEU A 752 -27.09 -2.88 18.33
N ILE A 753 -25.94 -2.46 17.80
CA ILE A 753 -25.80 -1.16 17.12
C ILE A 753 -26.70 -1.12 15.88
N ALA A 754 -26.70 -2.19 15.08
CA ALA A 754 -27.56 -2.26 13.89
C ALA A 754 -29.05 -2.20 14.23
N GLN A 755 -29.49 -2.81 15.34
CA GLN A 755 -30.88 -2.77 15.78
C GLN A 755 -31.28 -1.36 16.26
N VAL A 756 -30.46 -0.72 17.10
CA VAL A 756 -30.76 0.63 17.61
C VAL A 756 -30.78 1.64 16.46
N GLN A 757 -29.79 1.60 15.56
CA GLN A 757 -29.71 2.54 14.44
C GLN A 757 -30.74 2.27 13.33
N ALA A 758 -31.39 1.12 13.30
CA ALA A 758 -32.50 0.87 12.38
C ALA A 758 -33.74 1.70 12.73
N SER A 759 -33.98 1.98 14.02
CA SER A 759 -35.08 2.83 14.49
C SER A 759 -34.65 4.26 14.84
N ALA A 760 -33.39 4.46 15.22
CA ALA A 760 -32.83 5.76 15.60
C ALA A 760 -31.44 5.96 14.95
N PRO A 761 -31.38 6.23 13.63
CA PRO A 761 -30.12 6.29 12.87
C PRO A 761 -29.20 7.45 13.26
N ASP A 762 -29.67 8.39 14.07
CA ASP A 762 -28.92 9.51 14.65
C ASP A 762 -28.12 9.15 15.91
N VAL A 763 -28.34 7.96 16.48
CA VAL A 763 -27.63 7.49 17.69
C VAL A 763 -26.18 7.13 17.40
N LEU A 764 -25.26 7.66 18.22
CA LEU A 764 -23.81 7.48 18.10
C LEU A 764 -23.25 6.62 19.23
N PHE A 765 -22.29 5.75 18.90
CA PHE A 765 -21.58 4.91 19.87
C PHE A 765 -20.08 5.19 19.87
N LEU A 766 -19.51 5.52 21.03
CA LEU A 766 -18.07 5.69 21.24
C LEU A 766 -17.50 4.42 21.92
N SER A 767 -16.55 3.75 21.28
CA SER A 767 -15.88 2.59 21.86
C SER A 767 -14.70 2.99 22.75
N GLU A 768 -14.78 2.75 24.06
CA GLU A 768 -13.62 2.84 24.95
C GLU A 768 -12.79 1.55 24.93
N ALA A 769 -11.96 1.40 23.90
CA ALA A 769 -11.20 0.18 23.69
C ALA A 769 -9.69 0.45 23.66
N PHE A 770 -9.07 0.54 24.83
CA PHE A 770 -7.61 0.57 24.96
C PHE A 770 -7.04 -0.86 24.89
N THR A 771 -7.04 -1.44 23.69
CA THR A 771 -6.61 -2.82 23.41
C THR A 771 -5.68 -2.83 22.19
N ARG A 772 -5.34 -3.98 21.60
CA ARG A 772 -4.50 -4.07 20.38
C ARG A 772 -5.20 -3.44 19.15
N PRO A 773 -4.46 -2.89 18.16
CA PRO A 773 -5.06 -2.11 17.06
C PRO A 773 -6.11 -2.89 16.26
N LYS A 774 -5.84 -4.16 15.96
CA LYS A 774 -6.77 -5.01 15.19
C LYS A 774 -8.15 -5.13 15.85
N MET A 775 -8.21 -5.19 17.18
CA MET A 775 -9.48 -5.27 17.89
C MET A 775 -10.20 -3.91 17.88
N MET A 776 -9.47 -2.80 18.06
CA MET A 776 -10.03 -1.44 17.96
C MET A 776 -10.65 -1.20 16.58
N TYR A 777 -9.93 -1.54 15.51
CA TYR A 777 -10.42 -1.42 14.14
C TYR A 777 -11.59 -2.34 13.86
N ARG A 778 -11.59 -3.56 14.43
CA ARG A 778 -12.73 -4.46 14.28
C ARG A 778 -13.98 -3.93 14.96
N LEU A 779 -13.87 -3.30 16.13
CA LEU A 779 -15.00 -2.65 16.81
C LEU A 779 -15.58 -1.51 15.96
N ALA A 780 -14.72 -0.66 15.39
CA ALA A 780 -15.16 0.38 14.47
C ALA A 780 -15.89 -0.21 13.24
N LYS A 781 -15.35 -1.26 12.62
CA LYS A 781 -15.96 -1.94 11.47
C LYS A 781 -17.34 -2.54 11.75
N VAL A 782 -17.57 -3.10 12.95
CA VAL A 782 -18.86 -3.74 13.28
C VAL A 782 -19.97 -2.74 13.61
N GLY A 783 -19.66 -1.46 13.85
CA GLY A 783 -20.70 -0.43 13.96
C GLY A 783 -20.36 0.77 14.83
N PHE A 784 -19.33 0.71 15.69
CA PHE A 784 -19.00 1.83 16.58
C PHE A 784 -18.69 3.11 15.79
N THR A 785 -19.45 4.18 16.03
CA THR A 785 -19.35 5.46 15.32
C THR A 785 -17.98 6.11 15.52
N GLN A 786 -17.49 6.08 16.76
CA GLN A 786 -16.25 6.72 17.21
C GLN A 786 -15.42 5.74 18.05
N SER A 787 -14.13 6.02 18.19
CA SER A 787 -13.22 5.21 18.99
C SER A 787 -12.24 6.04 19.80
N TYR A 788 -12.05 5.69 21.08
CA TYR A 788 -10.85 6.10 21.82
C TYR A 788 -9.58 5.58 21.12
N THR A 789 -8.44 6.19 21.46
CA THR A 789 -7.20 6.02 20.70
C THR A 789 -5.98 5.90 21.60
N TYR A 790 -4.80 5.68 21.01
CA TYR A 790 -3.55 5.71 21.76
C TYR A 790 -2.96 7.10 21.96
N PHE A 791 -3.73 8.16 21.69
CA PHE A 791 -3.25 9.53 21.70
C PHE A 791 -2.47 9.89 22.97
N THR A 792 -2.97 9.52 24.15
CA THR A 792 -2.32 9.78 25.46
C THR A 792 -0.92 9.18 25.61
N TRP A 793 -0.61 8.11 24.85
CA TRP A 793 0.70 7.44 24.84
C TRP A 793 1.51 7.74 23.57
N ARG A 794 1.17 8.81 22.83
CA ARG A 794 1.97 9.35 21.71
C ARG A 794 2.37 10.77 22.05
N ASN A 795 3.64 10.98 22.40
CA ASN A 795 4.13 12.26 22.91
C ASN A 795 5.26 12.84 22.05
N ASP A 796 6.07 12.00 21.41
CA ASP A 796 7.12 12.45 20.51
C ASP A 796 6.64 12.64 19.06
N LYS A 797 7.41 13.42 18.29
CA LYS A 797 7.11 13.79 16.91
C LYS A 797 6.92 12.57 16.00
N SER A 798 7.80 11.57 16.11
CA SER A 798 7.77 10.39 15.24
C SER A 798 6.54 9.52 15.51
N GLY A 799 6.20 9.31 16.79
CA GLY A 799 5.04 8.54 17.21
C GLY A 799 3.72 9.21 16.82
N LEU A 800 3.64 10.55 16.93
CA LEU A 800 2.49 11.32 16.47
C LEU A 800 2.33 11.26 14.95
N GLN A 801 3.41 11.48 14.19
CA GLN A 801 3.38 11.42 12.73
C GLN A 801 2.99 10.04 12.20
N ALA A 802 3.61 8.98 12.73
CA ALA A 802 3.28 7.61 12.32
C ALA A 802 1.81 7.28 12.61
N TYR A 803 1.31 7.65 13.80
CA TYR A 803 -0.06 7.34 14.18
C TYR A 803 -1.09 8.13 13.36
N LEU A 804 -0.89 9.43 13.16
CA LEU A 804 -1.82 10.24 12.35
C LEU A 804 -1.78 9.85 10.87
N THR A 805 -0.61 9.46 10.33
CA THR A 805 -0.50 8.90 8.97
C THR A 805 -1.33 7.63 8.83
N GLU A 806 -1.24 6.71 9.80
CA GLU A 806 -2.07 5.49 9.81
C GLU A 806 -3.57 5.82 9.81
N LEU A 807 -4.00 6.74 10.69
CA LEU A 807 -5.41 7.13 10.81
C LEU A 807 -5.94 7.88 9.58
N ASN A 808 -5.07 8.55 8.82
CA ASN A 808 -5.43 9.32 7.62
C ASN A 808 -5.39 8.50 6.32
N THR A 809 -4.92 7.25 6.37
CA THR A 809 -4.73 6.42 5.17
C THR A 809 -5.81 5.34 5.08
N ALA A 810 -6.32 5.10 3.87
CA ALA A 810 -7.22 3.98 3.61
C ALA A 810 -6.50 2.64 3.89
N PRO A 811 -7.19 1.63 4.45
CA PRO A 811 -8.63 1.61 4.71
C PRO A 811 -9.04 2.21 6.07
N VAL A 812 -8.11 2.57 6.96
CA VAL A 812 -8.45 3.03 8.32
C VAL A 812 -9.28 4.31 8.29
N ALA A 813 -8.88 5.27 7.44
CA ALA A 813 -9.60 6.53 7.21
C ALA A 813 -11.08 6.35 6.78
N ASP A 814 -11.42 5.20 6.17
CA ASP A 814 -12.76 4.95 5.65
C ASP A 814 -13.76 4.45 6.70
N PHE A 815 -13.31 3.99 7.88
CA PHE A 815 -14.22 3.44 8.90
C PHE A 815 -13.89 3.84 10.35
N PHE A 816 -12.70 4.35 10.63
CA PHE A 816 -12.26 4.67 11.99
C PHE A 816 -12.34 6.18 12.25
N ARG A 817 -13.04 6.59 13.31
CA ARG A 817 -13.14 8.01 13.71
C ARG A 817 -12.53 8.20 15.11
N PRO A 818 -11.32 8.79 15.21
CA PRO A 818 -10.56 8.87 16.45
C PRO A 818 -11.06 9.99 17.36
N ASN A 819 -11.51 9.65 18.57
CA ASN A 819 -11.81 10.62 19.62
C ASN A 819 -10.58 10.79 20.54
N PHE A 820 -9.96 11.98 20.49
CA PHE A 820 -8.72 12.30 21.21
C PHE A 820 -9.03 12.90 22.59
N PHE A 821 -9.30 12.02 23.55
CA PHE A 821 -9.32 12.43 24.96
C PHE A 821 -7.90 12.74 25.46
N VAL A 822 -7.70 13.91 26.06
CA VAL A 822 -6.41 14.35 26.61
C VAL A 822 -6.09 13.71 27.96
N ASN A 823 -7.14 13.36 28.71
CA ASN A 823 -7.13 12.61 29.96
C ASN A 823 -8.46 11.86 30.10
N THR A 824 -8.52 10.90 31.03
CA THR A 824 -9.78 10.25 31.45
C THR A 824 -9.69 9.98 32.96
N PRO A 825 -10.79 9.65 33.67
CA PRO A 825 -10.72 9.31 35.09
C PRO A 825 -9.78 8.14 35.43
N ASP A 826 -9.46 7.31 34.44
CA ASP A 826 -8.53 6.17 34.52
C ASP A 826 -7.12 6.46 34.01
N ILE A 827 -6.94 7.56 33.26
CA ILE A 827 -5.69 7.91 32.58
C ILE A 827 -5.37 9.37 32.89
N ASN A 828 -4.53 9.55 33.91
CA ASN A 828 -3.66 10.71 34.14
C ASN A 828 -2.32 10.43 33.44
N PRO A 829 -2.14 10.86 32.16
CA PRO A 829 -0.99 10.48 31.35
C PRO A 829 0.33 10.88 32.01
N LEU A 830 1.34 10.00 31.97
CA LEU A 830 2.66 10.25 32.56
C LEU A 830 3.28 11.59 32.13
N PHE A 831 3.05 12.01 30.88
CA PHE A 831 3.52 13.30 30.36
C PHE A 831 2.94 14.48 31.15
N LEU A 832 1.64 14.45 31.52
CA LEU A 832 1.00 15.54 32.26
C LEU A 832 1.46 15.61 33.72
N GLN A 833 1.85 14.47 34.31
CA GLN A 833 2.30 14.38 35.71
C GLN A 833 3.55 15.22 36.00
N THR A 834 4.39 15.48 35.00
CA THR A 834 5.70 16.15 35.19
C THR A 834 5.89 17.41 34.37
N SER A 835 5.00 17.72 33.43
CA SER A 835 5.16 18.82 32.46
C SER A 835 4.62 20.17 32.94
N GLY A 836 3.83 20.19 34.02
CA GLY A 836 3.16 21.40 34.50
C GLY A 836 2.19 21.99 33.46
N ARG A 837 1.73 23.23 33.69
CA ARG A 837 0.78 23.94 32.80
C ARG A 837 1.14 23.87 31.30
N PRO A 838 2.40 24.05 30.87
CA PRO A 838 2.77 23.96 29.45
C PRO A 838 2.40 22.62 28.81
N GLY A 839 2.56 21.51 29.53
CA GLY A 839 2.19 20.19 28.98
C GLY A 839 0.70 20.06 28.70
N PHE A 840 -0.16 20.62 29.55
CA PHE A 840 -1.62 20.63 29.31
C PHE A 840 -1.97 21.45 28.07
N LEU A 841 -1.31 22.60 27.87
CA LEU A 841 -1.46 23.41 26.65
C LEU A 841 -1.02 22.65 25.39
N ILE A 842 0.12 21.96 25.44
CA ILE A 842 0.61 21.11 24.33
C ILE A 842 -0.42 20.04 23.99
N ARG A 843 -0.92 19.30 24.99
CA ARG A 843 -1.88 18.21 24.75
C ARG A 843 -3.22 18.72 24.24
N ALA A 844 -3.71 19.86 24.75
CA ALA A 844 -4.92 20.51 24.25
C ALA A 844 -4.75 20.93 22.78
N ALA A 845 -3.65 21.60 22.44
CA ALA A 845 -3.39 22.03 21.06
C ALA A 845 -3.27 20.84 20.10
N LEU A 846 -2.56 19.77 20.48
CA LEU A 846 -2.46 18.54 19.67
C LEU A 846 -3.83 17.91 19.44
N ALA A 847 -4.64 17.72 20.49
CA ALA A 847 -5.94 17.07 20.37
C ALA A 847 -6.92 17.89 19.51
N THR A 848 -6.96 19.20 19.76
CA THR A 848 -7.88 20.15 19.11
C THR A 848 -7.57 20.40 17.64
N THR A 849 -6.32 20.23 17.20
CA THR A 849 -5.93 20.49 15.81
C THR A 849 -5.80 19.22 14.98
N MET A 850 -5.41 18.09 15.59
CA MET A 850 -5.19 16.83 14.85
C MET A 850 -6.45 15.98 14.64
N SER A 851 -7.50 16.15 15.46
CA SER A 851 -8.75 15.40 15.29
C SER A 851 -9.98 16.30 15.31
N GLY A 852 -11.00 15.96 14.52
CA GLY A 852 -12.32 16.57 14.63
C GLY A 852 -13.04 16.20 15.93
N LEU A 853 -12.67 15.09 16.57
CA LEU A 853 -13.21 14.65 17.85
C LEU A 853 -12.13 14.73 18.92
N TRP A 854 -12.40 15.49 19.98
CA TRP A 854 -11.52 15.54 21.14
C TRP A 854 -12.34 15.64 22.42
N GLY A 855 -11.74 15.31 23.55
CA GLY A 855 -12.40 15.43 24.83
C GLY A 855 -11.44 15.63 26.00
N MET A 856 -12.00 16.04 27.13
CA MET A 856 -11.29 16.08 28.40
C MET A 856 -12.20 15.67 29.55
N TYR A 857 -11.59 15.18 30.62
CA TYR A 857 -12.22 14.97 31.91
C TYR A 857 -11.93 16.16 32.84
N SER A 858 -12.98 16.63 33.51
CA SER A 858 -12.97 17.78 34.42
C SER A 858 -11.81 17.73 35.40
N GLY A 859 -11.10 18.85 35.52
CA GLY A 859 -9.83 18.98 36.24
C GLY A 859 -8.64 19.16 35.30
N PHE A 860 -8.77 18.77 34.03
CA PHE A 860 -7.76 19.04 32.99
C PHE A 860 -7.54 20.55 32.80
N GLU A 861 -8.63 21.33 32.76
CA GLU A 861 -8.59 22.79 32.61
C GLU A 861 -7.90 23.49 33.78
N LEU A 862 -7.81 22.82 34.93
CA LEU A 862 -7.08 23.31 36.09
C LEU A 862 -5.62 22.84 36.11
N CYS A 863 -5.20 22.01 35.16
CA CYS A 863 -3.91 21.33 35.14
C CYS A 863 -3.72 20.35 36.32
N GLU A 864 -4.76 19.62 36.71
CA GLU A 864 -4.67 18.59 37.74
C GLU A 864 -3.81 17.40 37.25
N ALA A 865 -2.72 17.13 37.96
CA ALA A 865 -1.70 16.16 37.55
C ALA A 865 -1.31 15.17 38.65
N ASP A 866 -1.82 15.33 39.87
CA ASP A 866 -1.46 14.50 41.01
C ASP A 866 -1.84 13.03 40.79
N SER A 867 -0.83 12.16 40.87
CA SER A 867 -0.98 10.72 40.63
C SER A 867 -0.74 9.89 41.88
N LEU A 868 -1.26 8.66 41.84
CA LEU A 868 -0.74 7.59 42.67
C LEU A 868 0.67 7.24 42.19
N PRO A 869 1.67 7.11 43.09
CA PRO A 869 3.07 6.89 42.71
C PRO A 869 3.24 5.71 41.73
N GLY A 870 3.86 5.99 40.58
CA GLY A 870 4.15 4.99 39.54
C GLY A 870 2.93 4.51 38.74
N LYS A 871 1.78 5.19 38.85
CA LYS A 871 0.55 4.84 38.14
C LYS A 871 0.02 6.00 37.30
N GLU A 872 -0.80 5.69 36.31
CA GLU A 872 -1.59 6.65 35.55
C GLU A 872 -2.95 6.93 36.23
N GLU A 873 -3.17 6.50 37.47
CA GLU A 873 -4.38 6.81 38.23
C GLU A 873 -4.21 8.15 38.98
N TYR A 874 -5.23 9.00 38.93
CA TYR A 874 -5.31 10.20 39.75
C TYR A 874 -5.26 9.87 41.24
N ARG A 875 -4.49 10.64 42.02
CA ARG A 875 -4.58 10.64 43.48
C ARG A 875 -5.96 11.16 43.89
N ASP A 876 -6.53 10.59 44.95
CA ASP A 876 -7.85 10.97 45.47
C ASP A 876 -8.91 10.98 44.35
N SER A 877 -8.86 9.99 43.46
CA SER A 877 -9.68 9.92 42.23
C SER A 877 -11.17 10.15 42.51
N GLU A 878 -11.80 11.00 41.69
CA GLU A 878 -13.22 11.32 41.73
C GLU A 878 -14.14 10.09 41.52
N LYS A 879 -13.58 9.00 40.98
CA LYS A 879 -14.26 7.71 40.90
C LYS A 879 -14.66 7.15 42.27
N TYR A 880 -13.95 7.50 43.34
CA TYR A 880 -14.20 6.92 44.67
C TYR A 880 -14.53 7.96 45.75
N GLN A 881 -14.64 9.24 45.39
CA GLN A 881 -14.97 10.32 46.31
C GLN A 881 -15.53 11.54 45.55
N PHE A 882 -16.27 12.39 46.25
CA PHE A 882 -16.64 13.69 45.72
C PHE A 882 -15.40 14.60 45.59
N ARG A 883 -15.35 15.39 44.51
CA ARG A 883 -14.36 16.46 44.33
C ARG A 883 -15.07 17.80 44.25
N THR A 884 -14.43 18.83 44.79
CA THR A 884 -14.87 20.21 44.63
C THR A 884 -13.75 20.96 43.96
N TRP A 885 -14.07 21.63 42.86
CA TRP A 885 -13.11 22.31 42.01
C TRP A 885 -13.19 23.81 42.21
N ASP A 886 -12.03 24.45 42.37
CA ASP A 886 -11.89 25.90 42.27
C ASP A 886 -11.63 26.26 40.81
N TRP A 887 -12.69 26.65 40.09
CA TRP A 887 -12.62 26.94 38.66
C TRP A 887 -11.80 28.19 38.35
N ASP A 888 -11.65 29.09 39.32
CA ASP A 888 -10.89 30.34 39.19
C ASP A 888 -9.44 30.17 39.67
N ARG A 889 -8.99 28.94 39.95
CA ARG A 889 -7.63 28.62 40.38
C ARG A 889 -6.60 29.29 39.45
N PRO A 890 -5.67 30.11 39.97
CA PRO A 890 -4.65 30.74 39.15
C PRO A 890 -3.83 29.72 38.36
N GLY A 891 -3.59 29.99 37.08
CA GLY A 891 -2.85 29.11 36.20
C GLY A 891 -3.70 28.07 35.45
N ASN A 892 -5.03 28.10 35.59
CA ASN A 892 -5.93 27.34 34.74
C ASN A 892 -5.75 27.71 33.24
N ILE A 893 -6.32 26.88 32.36
CA ILE A 893 -6.23 27.00 30.90
C ILE A 893 -7.61 27.10 30.23
N ILE A 894 -8.62 27.58 30.95
CA ILE A 894 -10.01 27.67 30.47
C ILE A 894 -10.10 28.58 29.24
N ASP A 895 -9.41 29.72 29.25
CA ASP A 895 -9.42 30.67 28.12
C ASP A 895 -8.78 30.07 26.87
N GLU A 896 -7.67 29.34 27.01
CA GLU A 896 -7.02 28.67 25.89
C GLU A 896 -7.87 27.55 25.30
N ILE A 897 -8.55 26.75 26.15
CA ILE A 897 -9.50 25.72 25.71
C ILE A 897 -10.66 26.36 24.94
N SER A 898 -11.25 27.43 25.50
CA SER A 898 -12.35 28.19 24.88
C SER A 898 -11.94 28.71 23.50
N ARG A 899 -10.74 29.29 23.41
CA ARG A 899 -10.19 29.81 22.15
C ARG A 899 -9.94 28.69 21.13
N LEU A 900 -9.36 27.56 21.53
CA LEU A 900 -9.12 26.42 20.63
C LEU A 900 -10.43 25.84 20.08
N ASN A 901 -11.46 25.70 20.91
CA ASN A 901 -12.78 25.26 20.46
C ASN A 901 -13.44 26.26 19.50
N HIS A 902 -13.31 27.57 19.76
CA HIS A 902 -13.76 28.59 18.83
C HIS A 902 -13.05 28.48 17.47
N ILE A 903 -11.71 28.36 17.47
CA ILE A 903 -10.90 28.18 16.26
C ILE A 903 -11.35 26.95 15.47
N ARG A 904 -11.61 25.82 16.13
CA ARG A 904 -12.13 24.60 15.48
C ARG A 904 -13.48 24.82 14.81
N ARG A 905 -14.40 25.50 15.49
CA ARG A 905 -15.75 25.79 14.95
C ARG A 905 -15.70 26.70 13.73
N SER A 906 -14.78 27.66 13.67
CA SER A 906 -14.64 28.61 12.56
C SER A 906 -13.77 28.11 11.40
N ASN A 907 -13.11 26.95 11.52
CA ASN A 907 -12.20 26.42 10.50
C ASN A 907 -12.59 24.98 10.12
N PRO A 908 -13.33 24.77 9.01
CA PRO A 908 -13.74 23.45 8.54
C PRO A 908 -12.61 22.41 8.42
N ALA A 909 -11.38 22.82 8.08
CA ALA A 909 -10.21 21.94 8.03
C ALA A 909 -9.89 21.27 9.38
N LEU A 910 -10.30 21.86 10.49
CA LEU A 910 -10.12 21.30 11.84
C LEU A 910 -11.27 20.39 12.28
N GLN A 911 -12.31 20.23 11.47
CA GLN A 911 -13.54 19.49 11.83
C GLN A 911 -13.52 18.01 11.45
N THR A 912 -12.36 17.51 11.05
CA THR A 912 -12.10 16.10 10.74
C THR A 912 -10.70 15.74 11.23
N HIS A 913 -10.36 14.45 11.36
CA HIS A 913 -8.97 14.03 11.53
C HIS A 913 -8.24 13.82 10.20
N LEU A 914 -9.00 13.81 9.09
CA LEU A 914 -8.48 13.63 7.73
C LEU A 914 -7.83 14.92 7.20
N GLY A 915 -7.05 14.79 6.12
CA GLY A 915 -6.46 15.93 5.41
C GLY A 915 -5.24 16.53 6.12
N ILE A 916 -4.61 15.79 7.05
CA ILE A 916 -3.36 16.23 7.69
C ILE A 916 -2.16 15.98 6.76
N ARG A 917 -1.29 16.98 6.60
CA ARG A 917 0.00 16.84 5.92
C ARG A 917 1.10 17.37 6.82
N PHE A 918 2.08 16.52 7.15
CA PHE A 918 3.23 16.92 7.95
C PHE A 918 4.30 17.57 7.07
N HIS A 919 4.93 18.61 7.60
CA HIS A 919 5.90 19.44 6.90
C HIS A 919 7.24 19.45 7.63
N ARG A 920 8.28 19.89 6.92
CA ARG A 920 9.62 19.97 7.48
C ARG A 920 9.74 21.14 8.45
N VAL A 921 10.43 20.86 9.55
CA VAL A 921 10.97 21.84 10.49
C VAL A 921 12.30 21.29 11.00
N ASP A 922 13.32 22.15 11.06
CA ASP A 922 14.69 21.80 11.45
C ASP A 922 14.89 21.64 12.98
N ASN A 923 13.82 21.35 13.71
CA ASN A 923 13.83 21.03 15.14
C ASN A 923 12.91 19.83 15.42
N ASP A 924 13.45 18.79 16.06
CA ASP A 924 12.71 17.56 16.38
C ASP A 924 11.75 17.70 17.56
N GLN A 925 11.89 18.75 18.37
CA GLN A 925 10.94 19.12 19.41
C GLN A 925 9.76 19.91 18.87
N ILE A 926 9.74 20.27 17.58
CA ILE A 926 8.60 20.95 16.95
C ILE A 926 7.96 20.01 15.93
N VAL A 927 6.65 19.81 16.05
CA VAL A 927 5.83 19.19 15.00
C VAL A 927 5.15 20.30 14.20
N PHE A 928 5.26 20.24 12.87
CA PHE A 928 4.65 21.21 11.96
C PHE A 928 3.82 20.48 10.90
N PHE A 929 2.57 20.91 10.71
CA PHE A 929 1.64 20.31 9.77
C PHE A 929 0.60 21.31 9.27
N SER A 930 -0.07 20.97 8.18
CA SER A 930 -1.25 21.68 7.69
C SER A 930 -2.48 20.79 7.72
N LYS A 931 -3.65 21.44 7.75
CA LYS A 931 -4.93 20.84 7.44
C LYS A 931 -5.68 21.73 6.47
N ALA A 932 -6.28 21.13 5.46
CA ALA A 932 -7.01 21.82 4.41
C ALA A 932 -8.36 21.14 4.14
N THR A 933 -9.35 21.93 3.74
CA THR A 933 -10.55 21.43 3.05
C THR A 933 -10.17 20.87 1.67
N GLU A 934 -11.01 20.00 1.11
CA GLU A 934 -10.77 19.41 -0.22
C GLU A 934 -10.75 20.50 -1.31
N GLU A 935 -11.56 21.54 -1.13
CA GLU A 935 -11.68 22.71 -1.99
C GLU A 935 -10.47 23.67 -1.88
N GLY A 936 -9.64 23.52 -0.83
CA GLY A 936 -8.50 24.40 -0.57
C GLY A 936 -8.88 25.82 -0.09
N ASP A 937 -10.14 26.06 0.27
CA ASP A 937 -10.66 27.36 0.70
C ASP A 937 -10.41 27.68 2.19
N ASN A 938 -10.17 26.66 3.02
CA ASN A 938 -9.74 26.81 4.41
C ASN A 938 -8.48 25.98 4.66
N ILE A 939 -7.34 26.66 4.83
CA ILE A 939 -6.04 26.05 5.08
C ILE A 939 -5.50 26.58 6.40
N VAL A 940 -5.23 25.66 7.34
CA VAL A 940 -4.68 25.95 8.66
C VAL A 940 -3.28 25.34 8.78
N LEU A 941 -2.29 26.16 9.15
CA LEU A 941 -0.92 25.75 9.47
C LEU A 941 -0.76 25.70 10.99
N VAL A 942 -0.16 24.64 11.51
CA VAL A 942 -0.04 24.39 12.95
C VAL A 942 1.38 23.96 13.27
N ALA A 943 2.07 24.70 14.15
CA ALA A 943 3.34 24.25 14.74
C ALA A 943 3.20 24.16 16.26
N ILE A 944 3.67 23.06 16.85
CA ILE A 944 3.55 22.79 18.29
C ILE A 944 4.92 22.30 18.81
N SER A 945 5.41 22.94 19.87
CA SER A 945 6.53 22.45 20.69
C SER A 945 6.06 21.26 21.52
N LEU A 946 6.85 20.19 21.50
CA LEU A 946 6.66 18.98 22.31
C LEU A 946 7.44 19.04 23.62
N ASP A 947 8.31 20.04 23.78
CA ASP A 947 9.06 20.30 25.01
C ASP A 947 8.25 21.26 25.91
N PRO A 948 7.80 20.82 27.09
CA PRO A 948 7.06 21.66 28.03
C PRO A 948 7.96 22.56 28.89
N PHE A 949 9.29 22.41 28.82
CA PHE A 949 10.22 23.06 29.74
C PHE A 949 11.02 24.18 29.08
N ALA A 950 11.58 23.94 27.89
CA ALA A 950 12.45 24.90 27.21
C ALA A 950 11.73 25.61 26.06
N ARG A 951 12.20 26.82 25.76
CA ARG A 951 11.85 27.51 24.51
C ARG A 951 12.50 26.77 23.35
N GLN A 952 11.71 26.47 22.31
CA GLN A 952 12.16 25.78 21.11
C GLN A 952 12.08 26.72 19.91
N GLY A 953 13.18 26.83 19.16
CA GLY A 953 13.27 27.58 17.91
C GLY A 953 13.44 26.66 16.70
N GLY A 954 12.86 27.00 15.56
CA GLY A 954 13.01 26.23 14.32
C GLY A 954 12.52 26.97 13.09
N THR A 955 13.07 26.62 11.93
CA THR A 955 12.69 27.12 10.61
C THR A 955 11.64 26.19 10.01
N LEU A 956 10.44 26.72 9.80
CA LEU A 956 9.32 26.05 9.12
C LEU A 956 9.49 26.17 7.60
N GLU A 957 9.27 25.07 6.88
CA GLU A 957 9.14 25.05 5.41
C GLU A 957 7.66 25.21 5.04
N ILE A 958 7.27 26.40 4.59
CA ILE A 958 5.89 26.81 4.31
C ILE A 958 5.40 26.10 3.04
N PRO A 959 4.29 25.34 3.11
CA PRO A 959 3.81 24.52 2.00
C PRO A 959 2.98 25.34 0.99
N VAL A 960 3.64 26.26 0.27
CA VAL A 960 3.01 27.17 -0.69
C VAL A 960 2.25 26.45 -1.82
N ASP A 961 2.62 25.21 -2.10
CA ASP A 961 1.98 24.33 -3.08
C ASP A 961 0.49 24.05 -2.74
N LEU A 962 0.11 24.11 -1.46
CA LEU A 962 -1.27 23.84 -1.03
C LEU A 962 -2.31 24.86 -1.53
N TRP A 963 -1.88 26.07 -1.88
CA TRP A 963 -2.74 27.12 -2.44
C TRP A 963 -2.27 27.57 -3.83
N GLY A 964 -1.47 26.74 -4.49
CA GLY A 964 -0.94 27.02 -5.84
C GLY A 964 0.02 28.21 -5.89
N GLY A 965 0.71 28.52 -4.78
CA GLY A 965 1.71 29.57 -4.72
C GLY A 965 3.10 29.07 -5.12
N GLU A 966 3.95 29.99 -5.58
CA GLU A 966 5.37 29.75 -5.84
C GLU A 966 6.22 30.07 -4.60
N PRO A 967 7.41 29.45 -4.41
CA PRO A 967 8.27 29.67 -3.23
C PRO A 967 8.60 31.14 -2.93
N ASP A 968 8.83 31.95 -3.96
CA ASP A 968 9.16 33.38 -3.83
C ASP A 968 7.91 34.28 -3.66
N GLN A 969 6.71 33.70 -3.62
CA GLN A 969 5.45 34.44 -3.55
C GLN A 969 5.09 34.81 -2.11
N SER A 970 4.79 36.09 -1.89
CA SER A 970 4.36 36.55 -0.57
C SER A 970 2.99 35.96 -0.18
N THR A 971 2.92 35.33 1.01
CA THR A 971 1.71 34.68 1.54
C THR A 971 1.13 35.49 2.70
N ARG A 972 -0.15 35.83 2.63
CA ARG A 972 -0.87 36.49 3.73
C ARG A 972 -1.40 35.45 4.71
N LEU A 973 -1.06 35.60 5.99
CA LEU A 973 -1.49 34.71 7.06
C LEU A 973 -2.21 35.48 8.16
N ARG A 974 -3.16 34.82 8.84
CA ARG A 974 -3.79 35.30 10.07
C ARG A 974 -3.40 34.39 11.24
N SER A 975 -2.91 34.95 12.34
CA SER A 975 -2.82 34.24 13.62
C SER A 975 -4.23 33.92 14.12
N LEU A 976 -4.57 32.64 14.24
CA LEU A 976 -5.87 32.21 14.73
C LEU A 976 -6.02 32.36 16.25
N PHE A 977 -4.90 32.52 16.97
CA PHE A 977 -4.92 32.70 18.41
C PHE A 977 -4.90 34.18 18.83
N ASP A 978 -4.19 35.03 18.09
CA ASP A 978 -4.04 36.47 18.40
C ASP A 978 -4.79 37.40 17.43
N ASP A 979 -5.47 36.88 16.41
CA ASP A 979 -6.21 37.60 15.36
C ASP A 979 -5.38 38.56 14.48
N GLY A 980 -4.06 38.64 14.66
CA GLY A 980 -3.17 39.47 13.83
C GLY A 980 -2.98 38.92 12.41
N VAL A 981 -2.92 39.81 11.42
CA VAL A 981 -2.61 39.47 10.02
C VAL A 981 -1.20 39.93 9.67
N PHE A 982 -0.42 39.08 9.00
CA PHE A 982 0.94 39.38 8.57
C PHE A 982 1.25 38.74 7.21
N VAL A 983 2.38 39.12 6.61
CA VAL A 983 2.82 38.64 5.30
C VAL A 983 4.15 37.92 5.46
N LEU A 984 4.22 36.68 4.95
CA LEU A 984 5.47 35.96 4.75
C LEU A 984 5.97 36.25 3.33
N HIS A 985 7.27 36.50 3.17
CA HIS A 985 7.89 36.84 1.89
C HIS A 985 8.74 35.70 1.30
N ASP A 986 8.90 34.61 2.05
CA ASP A 986 9.76 33.47 1.73
C ASP A 986 9.02 32.18 2.12
N ASP A 987 9.40 31.05 1.53
CA ASP A 987 8.89 29.72 1.88
C ASP A 987 9.54 29.17 3.16
N ARG A 988 10.42 29.95 3.81
CA ARG A 988 11.06 29.62 5.08
C ARG A 988 10.77 30.65 6.15
N GLN A 989 10.21 30.20 7.28
CA GLN A 989 9.89 31.08 8.41
C GLN A 989 10.48 30.54 9.71
N TYR A 990 11.39 31.30 10.33
CA TYR A 990 11.85 31.00 11.68
C TYR A 990 10.77 31.35 12.71
N VAL A 991 10.55 30.45 13.67
CA VAL A 991 9.60 30.62 14.78
C VAL A 991 10.24 30.24 16.10
N GLU A 992 9.76 30.85 17.18
CA GLU A 992 10.09 30.44 18.55
C GLU A 992 8.82 30.17 19.34
N LEU A 993 8.78 29.00 20.00
CA LEU A 993 7.68 28.55 20.83
C LEU A 993 8.16 28.41 22.27
N GLY A 994 7.53 29.14 23.20
CA GLY A 994 7.87 29.13 24.61
C GLY A 994 6.89 28.30 25.46
N PRO A 995 7.24 27.91 26.69
CA PRO A 995 6.35 27.13 27.57
C PRO A 995 5.00 27.81 27.87
N ASP A 996 4.96 29.14 27.93
CA ASP A 996 3.71 29.90 28.16
C ASP A 996 2.75 29.85 26.95
N ARG A 997 3.29 29.62 25.75
CA ARG A 997 2.54 29.47 24.50
C ARG A 997 3.29 28.50 23.57
N PRO A 998 3.09 27.18 23.74
CA PRO A 998 3.91 26.18 23.06
C PRO A 998 3.42 25.86 21.65
N PHE A 999 2.57 26.68 21.05
CA PHE A 999 1.99 26.44 19.73
C PHE A 999 1.72 27.74 18.96
N LEU A 1000 1.64 27.61 17.64
CA LEU A 1000 1.15 28.62 16.71
C LEU A 1000 0.10 27.99 15.79
N LEU A 1001 -0.94 28.76 15.46
CA LEU A 1001 -1.98 28.37 14.53
C LEU A 1001 -2.21 29.53 13.57
N TRP A 1002 -2.02 29.29 12.27
CA TRP A 1002 -2.21 30.29 11.23
C TRP A 1002 -3.26 29.82 10.22
N SER A 1003 -4.08 30.73 9.72
CA SER A 1003 -4.90 30.51 8.53
C SER A 1003 -4.30 31.22 7.34
N VAL A 1004 -4.26 30.54 6.20
CA VAL A 1004 -3.89 31.16 4.91
C VAL A 1004 -5.04 32.05 4.46
N LEU A 1005 -4.72 33.24 3.95
CA LEU A 1005 -5.67 34.18 3.36
C LEU A 1005 -5.41 34.30 1.86
N SER A 1006 -6.43 34.65 1.08
CA SER A 1006 -6.26 34.97 -0.34
C SER A 1006 -5.22 36.10 -0.54
N PRO A 1007 -4.48 36.08 -1.66
CA PRO A 1007 -3.66 37.22 -2.08
C PRO A 1007 -4.49 38.52 -2.06
N ALA A 1008 -3.86 39.63 -1.66
CA ALA A 1008 -4.53 40.94 -1.60
C ALA A 1008 -4.95 41.44 -2.98
#